data_AF-A0A8J8L0G9-F1
#
_entry.id   AF-A0A8J8L0G9-F1
#
_cell.length_a   1.000
_cell.length_b   1.000
_cell.length_c   1.000
_cell.angle_alpha   90.00
_cell.angle_beta   90.00
_cell.angle_gamma   90.00
#
_symmetry.space_group_name_H-M   'P 1'
#
loop_
_entity.id
_entity.type
_entity.pdbx_description
1 polymer ?
#
loop_
_entity_poly.entity_id
_entity_poly.type
_entity_poly.pdbx_seq_one_letter_code
_entity_poly.pdbx_strand_id
1 'polypeptide(L)'
;MGIEARGTGPSWRSLLLVLGALLGCGGGGGSAPPPAPSALVYGSNPAVYTLAQAAPANRPTWSGGEIRTFSVAPVLPAGLVLDPASGVLTGTPTALKPAAVYTITGTGPGGSTQAQVQLTVVDVPPAISYGSGSYTFTTGQAITTLLPTNSGGPAVSWSIAPAAPAGLVFSTSDGTLSGTPTTLSATASYLITATNSGGSSSVSPQLTVNPLPPSISLQPVDATVDYQAAAVFTVSATGTGTLGYQWWRDGAPIAGATGPTYTSASLTTVDDGAAFHAVVSDAYGGSVTSATVHVTVRPELATWLVAHPRVASAIRWQFRPANLGNLYQAPADADKVAWTAWSPQQQADLNQAFLDAKAWFAQGAHQVAMDSAGLTDEPVNQHPQTNIDTLTTLQWVTPAHMWKLYVAHVAFALAQELSHPLPWSLVDDTDETLRYLLDSSVMAWYLPNGNFWMGTYAGAYPPALRADTRPHTTFAPPMWTYPWLQQAGLIGATRQETIGKVMEWMRGNMWHFYGADTFGNHQAVWQYRGHVPLSKIVNGTVDANNPGLGTQHWTAGCHGSVGFLHAVLRVLNVPVQPVWICGHELAYFPSEKLYLDHGDDPYNQVVKNHPASPVLNLLIDEATYQSWFTPDLTVNINGTNATALANVGRKAAEFQ
;
A
#
# COMPACT_ATOMS: atom_id res chain seq x y z
N MET A 1 20.70 34.39 -90.63
CA MET A 1 21.34 34.10 -91.94
C MET A 1 21.26 32.59 -92.13
N GLY A 2 20.88 32.03 -93.27
CA GLY A 2 20.36 32.59 -94.51
C GLY A 2 19.79 31.43 -95.35
N ILE A 3 18.76 31.68 -96.15
CA ILE A 3 18.15 30.68 -97.03
C ILE A 3 18.97 30.58 -98.32
N GLU A 4 19.26 29.36 -98.80
CA GLU A 4 19.33 28.94 -100.21
C GLU A 4 19.80 27.46 -100.25
N ALA A 5 19.24 26.45 -100.93
CA ALA A 5 18.37 26.29 -102.11
C ALA A 5 19.09 25.85 -103.41
N ARG A 6 18.57 24.77 -104.00
CA ARG A 6 18.75 24.24 -105.38
C ARG A 6 20.02 23.45 -105.70
N GLY A 7 19.86 22.53 -106.67
CA GLY A 7 20.88 21.61 -107.21
C GLY A 7 20.31 20.22 -107.47
N THR A 8 19.35 20.03 -108.40
CA THR A 8 19.61 19.52 -109.77
C THR A 8 20.54 18.30 -109.79
N GLY A 9 20.17 17.12 -110.28
CA GLY A 9 19.49 16.86 -111.54
C GLY A 9 19.99 15.52 -112.12
N PRO A 10 19.49 15.04 -113.27
CA PRO A 10 19.14 13.60 -113.38
C PRO A 10 19.73 12.86 -114.60
N SER A 11 19.20 11.64 -114.86
CA SER A 11 19.21 10.89 -116.15
C SER A 11 20.58 10.33 -116.62
N TRP A 12 20.73 9.33 -117.50
CA TRP A 12 19.90 8.67 -118.55
C TRP A 12 20.17 7.12 -118.55
N ARG A 13 19.83 6.24 -119.52
CA ARG A 13 19.11 6.17 -120.83
C ARG A 13 18.30 4.84 -120.82
N SER A 14 17.14 4.62 -121.45
CA SER A 14 16.59 4.85 -122.82
C SER A 14 16.87 3.74 -123.85
N LEU A 15 15.78 3.14 -124.37
CA LEU A 15 15.62 2.50 -125.70
C LEU A 15 14.16 2.89 -126.13
N LEU A 16 13.84 3.71 -127.14
CA LEU A 16 14.10 3.68 -128.61
C LEU A 16 13.63 2.35 -129.24
N LEU A 17 12.83 2.27 -130.32
CA LEU A 17 12.35 3.21 -131.36
C LEU A 17 10.78 3.17 -131.48
N VAL A 18 10.01 3.69 -132.46
CA VAL A 18 10.21 4.18 -133.87
C VAL A 18 9.27 5.38 -134.19
N LEU A 19 9.54 6.06 -135.32
CA LEU A 19 8.75 7.12 -135.98
C LEU A 19 7.33 6.72 -136.45
N GLY A 20 6.47 7.73 -136.65
CA GLY A 20 5.33 7.66 -137.59
C GLY A 20 4.42 8.90 -137.52
N ALA A 21 4.41 9.74 -138.55
CA ALA A 21 3.55 10.94 -138.62
C ALA A 21 2.25 10.65 -139.39
N LEU A 22 1.14 11.32 -139.03
CA LEU A 22 0.14 11.89 -139.94
C LEU A 22 -1.01 12.59 -139.20
N LEU A 23 -1.73 13.48 -139.92
CA LEU A 23 -2.94 14.14 -139.45
C LEU A 23 -4.14 13.18 -139.43
N GLY A 24 -5.16 13.49 -138.62
CA GLY A 24 -6.54 13.10 -138.93
C GLY A 24 -7.35 12.46 -137.81
N CYS A 25 -8.32 13.23 -137.30
CA CYS A 25 -9.64 12.85 -136.77
C CYS A 25 -10.01 11.35 -136.65
N GLY A 26 -10.47 10.93 -135.46
CA GLY A 26 -11.45 9.84 -135.35
C GLY A 26 -11.44 9.04 -134.04
N GLY A 27 -12.64 8.72 -133.53
CA GLY A 27 -12.86 7.57 -132.63
C GLY A 27 -12.90 7.87 -131.13
N GLY A 28 -14.10 8.05 -130.58
CA GLY A 28 -14.31 8.03 -129.13
C GLY A 28 -14.29 6.60 -128.59
N GLY A 29 -13.44 6.34 -127.59
CA GLY A 29 -13.53 5.17 -126.72
C GLY A 29 -13.95 5.61 -125.32
N GLY A 30 -15.22 5.39 -124.97
CA GLY A 30 -15.68 5.62 -123.61
C GLY A 30 -15.00 4.62 -122.67
N SER A 31 -14.22 5.11 -121.70
CA SER A 31 -13.71 4.28 -120.62
C SER A 31 -14.89 3.65 -119.88
N ALA A 32 -14.90 2.31 -119.76
CA ALA A 32 -15.88 1.62 -118.94
C ALA A 32 -15.91 2.24 -117.52
N PRO A 33 -17.09 2.43 -116.91
CA PRO A 33 -17.18 3.04 -115.59
C PRO A 33 -16.31 2.23 -114.62
N PRO A 34 -15.42 2.88 -113.84
CA PRO A 34 -14.52 2.19 -112.94
C PRO A 34 -15.31 1.32 -111.96
N PRO A 35 -14.84 0.10 -111.63
CA PRO A 35 -15.58 -0.80 -110.75
C PRO A 35 -15.81 -0.17 -109.38
N ALA A 36 -16.96 -0.46 -108.77
CA ALA A 36 -17.27 0.01 -107.42
C ALA A 36 -16.43 -0.74 -106.37
N PRO A 37 -15.94 -0.06 -105.31
CA PRO A 37 -15.34 -0.73 -104.17
C PRO A 37 -16.41 -1.48 -103.35
N SER A 38 -16.05 -2.59 -102.71
CA SER A 38 -16.97 -3.46 -101.96
C SER A 38 -16.27 -4.17 -100.79
N ALA A 39 -17.06 -4.72 -99.85
CA ALA A 39 -16.58 -5.51 -98.71
C ALA A 39 -15.44 -4.85 -97.90
N LEU A 40 -15.60 -3.57 -97.57
CA LEU A 40 -14.66 -2.88 -96.68
C LEU A 40 -14.81 -3.44 -95.26
N VAL A 41 -13.70 -3.87 -94.66
CA VAL A 41 -13.64 -4.41 -93.30
C VAL A 41 -12.39 -3.90 -92.59
N TYR A 42 -12.39 -3.94 -91.25
CA TYR A 42 -11.26 -3.57 -90.41
C TYR A 42 -10.78 -4.77 -89.58
N GLY A 43 -9.46 -4.93 -89.45
CA GLY A 43 -8.85 -6.08 -88.78
C GLY A 43 -9.14 -6.19 -87.27
N SER A 44 -9.55 -5.09 -86.62
CA SER A 44 -10.01 -5.09 -85.23
C SER A 44 -11.41 -4.48 -85.14
N ASN A 45 -12.40 -5.32 -84.81
CA ASN A 45 -13.79 -4.91 -84.60
C ASN A 45 -14.48 -5.90 -83.63
N PRO A 46 -14.87 -5.50 -82.41
CA PRO A 46 -14.66 -4.18 -81.81
C PRO A 46 -13.16 -3.84 -81.64
N ALA A 47 -12.82 -2.56 -81.84
CA ALA A 47 -11.51 -2.00 -81.55
C ALA A 47 -11.50 -1.43 -80.13
N VAL A 48 -10.58 -1.89 -79.30
CA VAL A 48 -10.36 -1.36 -77.95
C VAL A 48 -8.98 -0.70 -77.91
N TYR A 49 -8.95 0.57 -77.52
CA TYR A 49 -7.73 1.36 -77.40
C TYR A 49 -7.53 1.84 -75.96
N THR A 50 -6.27 1.87 -75.50
CA THR A 50 -5.93 2.30 -74.14
C THR A 50 -5.61 3.80 -74.14
N LEU A 51 -6.15 4.53 -73.17
CA LEU A 51 -5.90 5.96 -72.95
C LEU A 51 -4.41 6.25 -72.84
N ALA A 52 -3.96 7.33 -73.50
CA ALA A 52 -2.57 7.80 -73.53
C ALA A 52 -1.52 6.79 -74.07
N GLN A 53 -1.92 5.65 -74.61
CA GLN A 53 -1.04 4.69 -75.28
C GLN A 53 -1.22 4.75 -76.80
N ALA A 54 -0.16 4.45 -77.55
CA ALA A 54 -0.23 4.42 -79.01
C ALA A 54 -1.20 3.30 -79.47
N ALA A 55 -2.26 3.70 -80.17
CA ALA A 55 -3.26 2.78 -80.70
C ALA A 55 -2.62 1.85 -81.76
N PRO A 56 -2.76 0.51 -81.63
CA PRO A 56 -2.36 -0.41 -82.69
C PRO A 56 -3.05 -0.06 -84.00
N ALA A 57 -2.28 0.00 -85.09
CA ALA A 57 -2.77 0.43 -86.39
C ALA A 57 -3.85 -0.52 -86.92
N ASN A 58 -5.11 -0.09 -86.87
CA ASN A 58 -6.24 -0.88 -87.36
C ASN A 58 -6.44 -0.57 -88.85
N ARG A 59 -6.03 -1.52 -89.69
CA ARG A 59 -5.93 -1.37 -91.14
C ARG A 59 -7.21 -1.86 -91.83
N PRO A 60 -7.72 -1.13 -92.83
CA PRO A 60 -8.81 -1.61 -93.67
C PRO A 60 -8.30 -2.64 -94.68
N THR A 61 -9.20 -3.55 -95.08
CA THR A 61 -9.10 -4.32 -96.32
C THR A 61 -10.42 -4.22 -97.07
N TRP A 62 -10.38 -4.28 -98.40
CA TRP A 62 -11.56 -4.22 -99.26
C TRP A 62 -11.33 -5.01 -100.55
N SER A 63 -12.39 -5.16 -101.35
CA SER A 63 -12.35 -5.77 -102.68
C SER A 63 -13.06 -4.90 -103.72
N GLY A 64 -13.06 -5.32 -104.99
CA GLY A 64 -13.63 -4.53 -106.08
C GLY A 64 -12.72 -3.38 -106.51
N GLY A 65 -13.30 -2.18 -106.63
CA GLY A 65 -12.62 -0.98 -107.14
C GLY A 65 -11.60 -0.31 -106.21
N GLU A 66 -10.84 0.62 -106.81
CA GLU A 66 -9.94 1.54 -106.10
C GLU A 66 -10.74 2.43 -105.13
N ILE A 67 -10.27 2.55 -103.88
CA ILE A 67 -10.69 3.61 -102.95
C ILE A 67 -9.60 4.68 -102.95
N ARG A 68 -9.99 5.95 -103.08
CA ARG A 68 -9.05 7.10 -103.11
C ARG A 68 -9.10 7.95 -101.85
N THR A 69 -10.23 7.93 -101.15
CA THR A 69 -10.46 8.74 -99.95
C THR A 69 -11.26 7.96 -98.93
N PHE A 70 -10.88 8.08 -97.66
CA PHE A 70 -11.60 7.54 -96.52
C PHE A 70 -12.13 8.68 -95.64
N SER A 71 -13.32 8.48 -95.09
CA SER A 71 -13.98 9.41 -94.16
C SER A 71 -14.71 8.64 -93.07
N VAL A 72 -14.95 9.26 -91.91
CA VAL A 72 -15.58 8.61 -90.75
C VAL A 72 -16.63 9.50 -90.10
N ALA A 73 -17.75 8.91 -89.73
CA ALA A 73 -18.83 9.55 -88.97
C ALA A 73 -19.33 8.62 -87.84
N PRO A 74 -19.56 9.12 -86.61
CA PRO A 74 -19.27 10.47 -86.13
C PRO A 74 -17.76 10.75 -86.02
N VAL A 75 -17.37 11.96 -85.61
CA VAL A 75 -15.96 12.33 -85.41
C VAL A 75 -15.31 11.40 -84.37
N LEU A 76 -14.10 10.90 -84.68
CA LEU A 76 -13.33 10.01 -83.81
C LEU A 76 -13.00 10.65 -82.45
N PRO A 77 -12.74 9.85 -81.40
CA PRO A 77 -12.24 10.35 -80.12
C PRO A 77 -10.94 11.14 -80.29
N ALA A 78 -10.77 12.21 -79.50
CA ALA A 78 -9.62 13.11 -79.60
C ALA A 78 -8.28 12.35 -79.50
N GLY A 79 -7.40 12.54 -80.47
CA GLY A 79 -6.11 11.86 -80.57
C GLY A 79 -6.11 10.57 -81.40
N LEU A 80 -7.28 10.05 -81.79
CA LEU A 80 -7.39 9.03 -82.84
C LEU A 80 -7.64 9.68 -84.20
N VAL A 81 -6.96 9.18 -85.22
CA VAL A 81 -6.96 9.73 -86.58
C VAL A 81 -7.18 8.62 -87.59
N LEU A 82 -8.09 8.86 -88.54
CA LEU A 82 -8.19 8.12 -89.79
C LEU A 82 -7.30 8.82 -90.83
N ASP A 83 -6.32 8.12 -91.38
CA ASP A 83 -5.61 8.62 -92.56
C ASP A 83 -6.58 8.64 -93.76
N PRO A 84 -6.89 9.82 -94.36
CA PRO A 84 -7.84 9.90 -95.46
C PRO A 84 -7.35 9.23 -96.74
N ALA A 85 -6.06 8.93 -96.89
CA ALA A 85 -5.50 8.25 -98.06
C ALA A 85 -5.44 6.73 -97.89
N SER A 86 -4.88 6.23 -96.77
CA SER A 86 -4.74 4.79 -96.53
C SER A 86 -5.90 4.13 -95.77
N GLY A 87 -6.78 4.93 -95.16
CA GLY A 87 -7.88 4.46 -94.33
C GLY A 87 -7.46 3.82 -93.01
N VAL A 88 -6.17 3.85 -92.66
CA VAL A 88 -5.70 3.25 -91.40
C VAL A 88 -6.10 4.13 -90.22
N LEU A 89 -6.67 3.51 -89.19
CA LEU A 89 -6.91 4.15 -87.89
C LEU A 89 -5.65 4.02 -87.02
N THR A 90 -5.12 5.16 -86.57
CA THR A 90 -3.94 5.25 -85.70
C THR A 90 -4.10 6.39 -84.68
N GLY A 91 -3.10 6.61 -83.84
CA GLY A 91 -3.00 7.78 -82.97
C GLY A 91 -2.74 7.42 -81.52
N THR A 92 -3.02 8.36 -80.61
CA THR A 92 -2.94 8.16 -79.15
C THR A 92 -4.16 8.83 -78.54
N PRO A 93 -5.18 8.08 -78.09
CA PRO A 93 -6.40 8.67 -77.58
C PRO A 93 -6.12 9.45 -76.29
N THR A 94 -6.73 10.63 -76.19
CA THR A 94 -6.54 11.59 -75.08
C THR A 94 -7.76 11.71 -74.16
N ALA A 95 -8.86 11.02 -74.48
CA ALA A 95 -10.07 10.97 -73.68
C ALA A 95 -10.72 9.57 -73.74
N LEU A 96 -11.29 9.12 -72.62
CA LEU A 96 -12.07 7.89 -72.54
C LEU A 96 -13.31 7.97 -73.44
N LYS A 97 -13.72 6.81 -73.98
CA LYS A 97 -14.88 6.72 -74.88
C LYS A 97 -15.62 5.39 -74.67
N PRO A 98 -16.88 5.41 -74.20
CA PRO A 98 -17.75 4.24 -74.21
C PRO A 98 -17.91 3.67 -75.63
N ALA A 99 -18.18 2.37 -75.73
CA ALA A 99 -18.28 1.66 -77.00
C ALA A 99 -19.29 2.34 -77.95
N ALA A 100 -18.80 2.87 -79.07
CA ALA A 100 -19.60 3.57 -80.06
C ALA A 100 -19.28 3.05 -81.47
N VAL A 101 -20.28 3.01 -82.35
CA VAL A 101 -20.11 2.56 -83.74
C VAL A 101 -19.75 3.75 -84.63
N TYR A 102 -18.66 3.61 -85.36
CA TYR A 102 -18.17 4.58 -86.33
C TYR A 102 -18.33 3.98 -87.73
N THR A 103 -19.02 4.70 -88.61
CA THR A 103 -19.18 4.32 -90.01
C THR A 103 -18.06 4.95 -90.83
N ILE A 104 -17.21 4.12 -91.41
CA ILE A 104 -16.10 4.53 -92.25
C ILE A 104 -16.49 4.33 -93.71
N THR A 105 -16.51 5.40 -94.48
CA THR A 105 -16.86 5.39 -95.91
C THR A 105 -15.61 5.54 -96.75
N GLY A 106 -15.30 4.50 -97.53
CA GLY A 106 -14.26 4.54 -98.55
C GLY A 106 -14.87 4.90 -99.91
N THR A 107 -14.42 5.99 -100.51
CA THR A 107 -14.93 6.52 -101.78
C THR A 107 -13.85 6.49 -102.86
N GLY A 108 -14.22 6.03 -104.05
CA GLY A 108 -13.38 6.03 -105.25
C GLY A 108 -14.18 6.36 -106.51
N PRO A 109 -13.53 6.35 -107.69
CA PRO A 109 -14.14 6.75 -108.95
C PRO A 109 -15.39 5.95 -109.33
N GLY A 110 -15.48 4.69 -108.89
CA GLY A 110 -16.60 3.77 -109.17
C GLY A 110 -17.74 3.78 -108.15
N GLY A 111 -17.67 4.62 -107.11
CA GLY A 111 -18.65 4.69 -106.03
C GLY A 111 -18.03 4.57 -104.63
N SER A 112 -18.87 4.25 -103.64
CA SER A 112 -18.48 4.20 -102.23
C SER A 112 -18.91 2.90 -101.55
N THR A 113 -18.12 2.44 -100.59
CA THR A 113 -18.43 1.32 -99.69
C THR A 113 -18.26 1.74 -98.24
N GLN A 114 -18.89 1.03 -97.31
CA GLN A 114 -18.89 1.36 -95.88
C GLN A 114 -18.51 0.17 -95.01
N ALA A 115 -17.83 0.46 -93.90
CA ALA A 115 -17.59 -0.46 -92.79
C ALA A 115 -18.05 0.18 -91.48
N GLN A 116 -18.61 -0.62 -90.58
CA GLN A 116 -18.90 -0.21 -89.20
C GLN A 116 -17.83 -0.76 -88.26
N VAL A 117 -17.14 0.14 -87.55
CA VAL A 117 -16.17 -0.22 -86.51
C VAL A 117 -16.72 0.22 -85.16
N GLN A 118 -17.00 -0.74 -84.28
CA GLN A 118 -17.29 -0.43 -82.89
C GLN A 118 -15.97 -0.13 -82.17
N LEU A 119 -15.86 1.05 -81.55
CA LEU A 119 -14.62 1.55 -80.96
C LEU A 119 -14.87 2.01 -79.53
N THR A 120 -14.02 1.54 -78.62
CA THR A 120 -13.97 1.93 -77.20
C THR A 120 -12.58 2.47 -76.87
N VAL A 121 -12.51 3.54 -76.09
CA VAL A 121 -11.27 3.95 -75.41
C VAL A 121 -11.42 3.67 -73.92
N VAL A 122 -10.61 2.74 -73.42
CA VAL A 122 -10.54 2.31 -72.02
C VAL A 122 -9.32 2.90 -71.32
N ASP A 123 -9.30 2.87 -70.00
CA ASP A 123 -8.16 3.30 -69.20
C ASP A 123 -7.01 2.26 -69.20
N VAL A 124 -5.87 2.60 -68.63
CA VAL A 124 -4.84 1.60 -68.26
C VAL A 124 -5.37 0.82 -67.05
N PRO A 125 -5.29 -0.52 -67.00
CA PRO A 125 -5.68 -1.27 -65.79
C PRO A 125 -4.96 -0.74 -64.53
N PRO A 126 -5.59 -0.76 -63.34
CA PRO A 126 -4.88 -0.46 -62.10
C PRO A 126 -3.74 -1.46 -61.87
N ALA A 127 -2.74 -1.10 -61.07
CA ALA A 127 -1.66 -1.98 -60.67
C ALA A 127 -1.36 -1.73 -59.19
N ILE A 128 -2.01 -2.51 -58.31
CA ILE A 128 -2.09 -2.21 -56.88
C ILE A 128 -1.14 -3.04 -56.01
N SER A 129 -0.73 -2.51 -54.85
CA SER A 129 0.08 -3.22 -53.86
C SER A 129 -0.13 -2.69 -52.43
N TYR A 130 0.07 -3.57 -51.44
CA TYR A 130 0.10 -3.27 -50.00
C TYR A 130 1.45 -3.71 -49.43
N GLY A 131 2.26 -2.75 -48.98
CA GLY A 131 3.71 -2.89 -48.75
C GLY A 131 4.22 -4.20 -48.14
N SER A 132 3.71 -4.64 -46.99
CA SER A 132 4.26 -5.82 -46.29
C SER A 132 3.65 -7.16 -46.68
N GLY A 133 2.49 -7.18 -47.34
CA GLY A 133 1.70 -8.40 -47.62
C GLY A 133 1.14 -9.13 -46.37
N SER A 134 1.56 -8.79 -45.15
CA SER A 134 1.04 -9.34 -43.90
C SER A 134 1.04 -8.28 -42.79
N TYR A 135 -0.04 -8.21 -42.03
CA TYR A 135 -0.28 -7.19 -41.01
C TYR A 135 -0.87 -7.81 -39.73
N THR A 136 -0.21 -7.57 -38.60
CA THR A 136 -0.68 -7.95 -37.28
C THR A 136 -1.18 -6.72 -36.54
N PHE A 137 -2.41 -6.77 -36.06
CA PHE A 137 -3.04 -5.73 -35.25
C PHE A 137 -3.35 -6.25 -33.84
N THR A 138 -3.67 -5.33 -32.93
CA THR A 138 -4.06 -5.64 -31.56
C THR A 138 -5.47 -5.10 -31.32
N THR A 139 -6.33 -5.91 -30.70
CA THR A 139 -7.70 -5.52 -30.35
C THR A 139 -7.72 -4.24 -29.51
N GLY A 140 -8.65 -3.33 -29.82
CA GLY A 140 -8.79 -2.03 -29.14
C GLY A 140 -7.74 -0.97 -29.47
N GLN A 141 -6.71 -1.28 -30.26
CA GLN A 141 -5.68 -0.32 -30.68
C GLN A 141 -5.91 0.15 -32.12
N ALA A 142 -5.93 1.46 -32.35
CA ALA A 142 -6.11 2.03 -33.68
C ALA A 142 -4.93 1.64 -34.61
N ILE A 143 -5.23 1.20 -35.83
CA ILE A 143 -4.18 0.82 -36.79
C ILE A 143 -3.57 2.05 -37.44
N THR A 144 -2.28 1.99 -37.75
CA THR A 144 -1.70 2.87 -38.77
C THR A 144 -2.44 2.59 -40.08
N THR A 145 -3.02 3.64 -40.69
CA THR A 145 -3.84 3.49 -41.90
C THR A 145 -3.02 2.86 -43.03
N LEU A 146 -3.52 1.78 -43.60
CA LEU A 146 -2.89 1.12 -44.74
C LEU A 146 -3.37 1.78 -46.04
N LEU A 147 -2.43 2.47 -46.69
CA LEU A 147 -2.63 3.10 -47.99
C LEU A 147 -2.18 2.12 -49.09
N PRO A 148 -3.04 1.72 -50.04
CA PRO A 148 -2.57 1.02 -51.23
C PRO A 148 -1.72 1.95 -52.10
N THR A 149 -0.70 1.40 -52.74
CA THR A 149 -0.06 2.06 -53.89
C THR A 149 -0.75 1.61 -55.17
N ASN A 150 -0.97 2.51 -56.13
CA ASN A 150 -1.41 2.19 -57.49
C ASN A 150 -0.46 2.82 -58.52
N SER A 151 0.16 2.01 -59.37
CA SER A 151 1.05 2.45 -60.45
C SER A 151 0.45 2.32 -61.86
N GLY A 152 -0.80 1.83 -61.95
CA GLY A 152 -1.57 1.73 -63.19
C GLY A 152 -2.46 2.94 -63.42
N GLY A 153 -3.51 2.78 -64.23
CA GLY A 153 -4.52 3.83 -64.39
C GLY A 153 -5.35 4.05 -63.12
N PRO A 154 -6.05 5.19 -63.00
CA PRO A 154 -6.89 5.49 -61.84
C PRO A 154 -7.99 4.43 -61.69
N ALA A 155 -8.11 3.86 -60.50
CA ALA A 155 -9.20 2.96 -60.15
C ALA A 155 -10.48 3.76 -59.91
N VAL A 156 -11.63 3.23 -60.34
CA VAL A 156 -12.96 3.84 -60.14
C VAL A 156 -13.80 3.11 -59.09
N SER A 157 -13.38 1.90 -58.70
CA SER A 157 -14.01 1.12 -57.62
C SER A 157 -13.01 0.19 -56.96
N TRP A 158 -13.14 0.02 -55.64
CA TRP A 158 -12.38 -0.93 -54.83
C TRP A 158 -13.29 -1.88 -54.06
N SER A 159 -12.85 -3.12 -53.86
CA SER A 159 -13.55 -4.13 -53.06
C SER A 159 -12.58 -4.98 -52.25
N ILE A 160 -13.05 -5.56 -51.15
CA ILE A 160 -12.32 -6.53 -50.30
C ILE A 160 -13.20 -7.76 -50.05
N ALA A 161 -12.61 -8.96 -50.10
CA ALA A 161 -13.29 -10.22 -49.79
C ALA A 161 -12.34 -11.20 -49.05
N PRO A 162 -12.73 -11.78 -47.90
CA PRO A 162 -13.97 -11.54 -47.15
C PRO A 162 -14.02 -10.11 -46.57
N ALA A 163 -15.12 -9.75 -45.89
CA ALA A 163 -15.22 -8.48 -45.19
C ALA A 163 -14.10 -8.36 -44.13
N ALA A 164 -13.54 -7.15 -43.98
CA ALA A 164 -12.46 -6.88 -43.04
C ALA A 164 -12.84 -7.25 -41.58
N PRO A 165 -11.85 -7.57 -40.70
CA PRO A 165 -12.09 -7.79 -39.27
C PRO A 165 -12.91 -6.66 -38.64
N ALA A 166 -13.86 -7.00 -37.75
CA ALA A 166 -14.77 -6.01 -37.19
C ALA A 166 -14.02 -4.86 -36.49
N GLY A 167 -14.46 -3.62 -36.74
CA GLY A 167 -13.80 -2.41 -36.28
C GLY A 167 -12.75 -1.84 -37.25
N LEU A 168 -12.29 -2.64 -38.23
CA LEU A 168 -11.57 -2.12 -39.39
C LEU A 168 -12.56 -1.69 -40.48
N VAL A 169 -12.23 -0.59 -41.15
CA VAL A 169 -13.03 0.02 -42.22
C VAL A 169 -12.20 0.01 -43.49
N PHE A 170 -12.74 -0.61 -44.54
CA PHE A 170 -12.19 -0.60 -45.89
C PHE A 170 -12.94 0.43 -46.75
N SER A 171 -12.21 1.35 -47.35
CA SER A 171 -12.73 2.38 -48.24
C SER A 171 -12.89 1.84 -49.66
N THR A 172 -14.12 1.83 -50.18
CA THR A 172 -14.41 1.37 -51.55
C THR A 172 -14.07 2.41 -52.63
N SER A 173 -13.69 3.63 -52.24
CA SER A 173 -13.28 4.71 -53.17
C SER A 173 -11.79 4.73 -53.48
N ASP A 174 -10.93 4.37 -52.52
CA ASP A 174 -9.47 4.44 -52.65
C ASP A 174 -8.72 3.21 -52.09
N GLY A 175 -9.44 2.22 -51.59
CA GLY A 175 -8.89 0.98 -51.03
C GLY A 175 -8.32 1.10 -49.61
N THR A 176 -8.29 2.29 -49.02
CA THR A 176 -7.63 2.48 -47.71
C THR A 176 -8.26 1.62 -46.61
N LEU A 177 -7.41 1.05 -45.74
CA LEU A 177 -7.84 0.30 -44.56
C LEU A 177 -7.45 1.06 -43.29
N SER A 178 -8.43 1.39 -42.45
CA SER A 178 -8.26 2.17 -41.22
C SER A 178 -9.14 1.65 -40.08
N GLY A 179 -9.06 2.25 -38.90
CA GLY A 179 -9.96 1.98 -37.77
C GLY A 179 -9.29 1.26 -36.60
N THR A 180 -10.11 0.66 -35.74
CA THR A 180 -9.69 0.03 -34.48
C THR A 180 -10.37 -1.33 -34.39
N PRO A 181 -9.64 -2.46 -34.51
CA PRO A 181 -10.26 -3.78 -34.55
C PRO A 181 -10.86 -4.13 -33.18
N THR A 182 -12.12 -4.52 -33.16
CA THR A 182 -12.89 -4.80 -31.92
C THR A 182 -12.99 -6.28 -31.60
N THR A 183 -12.65 -7.17 -32.54
CA THR A 183 -12.72 -8.63 -32.37
C THR A 183 -11.42 -9.30 -32.78
N LEU A 184 -11.04 -10.36 -32.07
CA LEU A 184 -9.93 -11.23 -32.46
C LEU A 184 -10.19 -11.86 -33.83
N SER A 185 -9.10 -12.09 -34.58
CA SER A 185 -9.15 -12.73 -35.89
C SER A 185 -7.86 -13.51 -36.10
N ALA A 186 -7.98 -14.80 -36.38
CA ALA A 186 -6.85 -15.61 -36.83
C ALA A 186 -6.33 -15.09 -38.17
N THR A 187 -5.07 -15.38 -38.49
CA THR A 187 -4.44 -14.98 -39.76
C THR A 187 -5.27 -15.46 -40.95
N ALA A 188 -5.83 -14.51 -41.70
CA ALA A 188 -6.62 -14.78 -42.90
C ALA A 188 -6.16 -13.89 -44.06
N SER A 189 -6.36 -14.36 -45.29
CA SER A 189 -5.99 -13.63 -46.51
C SER A 189 -7.21 -12.92 -47.10
N TYR A 190 -7.05 -11.65 -47.45
CA TYR A 190 -8.14 -10.77 -47.90
C TYR A 190 -7.87 -10.29 -49.32
N LEU A 191 -8.63 -10.80 -50.30
CA LEU A 191 -8.52 -10.39 -51.69
C LEU A 191 -9.06 -8.97 -51.85
N ILE A 192 -8.16 -8.02 -52.08
CA ILE A 192 -8.48 -6.63 -52.42
C ILE A 192 -8.35 -6.46 -53.93
N THR A 193 -9.37 -5.89 -54.57
CA THR A 193 -9.42 -5.66 -56.02
C THR A 193 -9.72 -4.19 -56.32
N ALA A 194 -8.93 -3.59 -57.20
CA ALA A 194 -9.19 -2.28 -57.80
C ALA A 194 -9.58 -2.47 -59.27
N THR A 195 -10.56 -1.71 -59.76
CA THR A 195 -11.08 -1.85 -61.14
C THR A 195 -11.26 -0.49 -61.81
N ASN A 196 -11.05 -0.43 -63.12
CA ASN A 196 -11.47 0.65 -64.01
C ASN A 196 -11.90 0.09 -65.38
N SER A 197 -12.11 0.96 -66.36
CA SER A 197 -12.57 0.54 -67.70
C SER A 197 -11.54 -0.31 -68.48
N GLY A 198 -10.26 -0.23 -68.12
CA GLY A 198 -9.19 -1.04 -68.72
C GLY A 198 -9.10 -2.46 -68.17
N GLY A 199 -9.57 -2.68 -66.93
CA GLY A 199 -9.52 -3.97 -66.26
C GLY A 199 -9.38 -3.84 -64.75
N SER A 200 -8.87 -4.88 -64.11
CA SER A 200 -8.69 -4.95 -62.66
C SER A 200 -7.32 -5.48 -62.26
N SER A 201 -6.90 -5.12 -61.05
CA SER A 201 -5.73 -5.70 -60.37
C SER A 201 -6.10 -6.06 -58.94
N SER A 202 -5.57 -7.18 -58.47
CA SER A 202 -5.91 -7.75 -57.16
C SER A 202 -4.67 -8.19 -56.39
N VAL A 203 -4.73 -8.05 -55.07
CA VAL A 203 -3.68 -8.44 -54.12
C VAL A 203 -4.31 -8.99 -52.85
N SER A 204 -3.62 -9.90 -52.16
CA SER A 204 -4.21 -10.65 -51.04
C SER A 204 -3.39 -10.53 -49.74
N PRO A 205 -3.34 -9.33 -49.11
CA PRO A 205 -2.68 -9.19 -47.81
C PRO A 205 -3.28 -10.13 -46.76
N GLN A 206 -2.42 -10.64 -45.87
CA GLN A 206 -2.84 -11.36 -44.69
C GLN A 206 -3.07 -10.38 -43.53
N LEU A 207 -4.19 -10.52 -42.81
CA LEU A 207 -4.50 -9.74 -41.62
C LEU A 207 -4.70 -10.69 -40.43
N THR A 208 -4.16 -10.31 -39.27
CA THR A 208 -4.31 -11.00 -37.99
C THR A 208 -4.67 -9.99 -36.91
N VAL A 209 -5.57 -10.32 -35.99
CA VAL A 209 -5.89 -9.48 -34.83
C VAL A 209 -5.69 -10.26 -33.54
N ASN A 210 -4.66 -9.85 -32.79
CA ASN A 210 -4.23 -10.43 -31.52
C ASN A 210 -4.92 -9.79 -30.30
N PRO A 211 -4.91 -10.47 -29.13
CA PRO A 211 -5.34 -9.87 -27.87
C PRO A 211 -4.40 -8.73 -27.43
N LEU A 212 -4.97 -7.72 -26.78
CA LEU A 212 -4.24 -6.75 -25.99
C LEU A 212 -3.89 -7.43 -24.65
N PRO A 213 -2.60 -7.62 -24.32
CA PRO A 213 -2.22 -8.28 -23.07
C PRO A 213 -2.64 -7.43 -21.85
N PRO A 214 -2.81 -8.06 -20.67
CA PRO A 214 -3.17 -7.35 -19.45
C PRO A 214 -2.11 -6.30 -19.07
N SER A 215 -2.57 -5.11 -18.69
CA SER A 215 -1.73 -4.02 -18.19
C SER A 215 -2.41 -3.36 -17.00
N ILE A 216 -1.66 -3.11 -15.92
CA ILE A 216 -2.17 -2.49 -14.69
C ILE A 216 -1.99 -0.97 -14.80
N SER A 217 -3.11 -0.25 -14.84
CA SER A 217 -3.18 1.22 -14.93
C SER A 217 -3.26 1.92 -13.56
N LEU A 218 -3.71 1.22 -12.53
CA LEU A 218 -3.64 1.66 -11.13
C LEU A 218 -2.98 0.55 -10.30
N GLN A 219 -1.81 0.86 -9.74
CA GLN A 219 -1.11 0.00 -8.79
C GLN A 219 -1.75 0.10 -7.39
N PRO A 220 -1.65 -0.95 -6.56
CA PRO A 220 -1.99 -0.83 -5.16
C PRO A 220 -0.97 0.07 -4.45
N VAL A 221 -1.30 0.53 -3.24
CA VAL A 221 -0.41 1.32 -2.38
C VAL A 221 -0.25 0.64 -1.03
N ASP A 222 0.84 0.97 -0.32
CA ASP A 222 1.04 0.54 1.07
C ASP A 222 -0.13 1.03 1.94
N ALA A 223 -0.53 0.19 2.90
CA ALA A 223 -1.65 0.48 3.80
C ALA A 223 -1.15 0.66 5.23
N THR A 224 -1.63 1.68 5.94
CA THR A 224 -1.46 1.76 7.40
C THR A 224 -2.83 1.71 8.07
N VAL A 225 -3.08 0.64 8.80
CA VAL A 225 -4.35 0.38 9.50
C VAL A 225 -4.11 0.27 11.00
N ASP A 226 -5.12 0.54 11.81
CA ASP A 226 -5.01 0.35 13.26
C ASP A 226 -5.31 -1.12 13.63
N TYR A 227 -4.90 -1.54 14.83
CA TYR A 227 -5.13 -2.90 15.34
C TYR A 227 -6.60 -3.35 15.18
N GLN A 228 -6.81 -4.59 14.70
CA GLN A 228 -8.09 -5.21 14.33
C GLN A 228 -8.86 -4.57 13.15
N ALA A 229 -8.34 -3.54 12.48
CA ALA A 229 -8.91 -3.05 11.23
C ALA A 229 -8.48 -3.90 10.02
N ALA A 230 -9.26 -3.85 8.94
CA ALA A 230 -8.93 -4.48 7.67
C ALA A 230 -8.23 -3.48 6.72
N ALA A 231 -7.26 -3.96 5.94
CA ALA A 231 -6.67 -3.22 4.83
C ALA A 231 -7.45 -3.46 3.54
N VAL A 232 -7.49 -2.45 2.67
CA VAL A 232 -8.13 -2.53 1.34
C VAL A 232 -7.08 -2.24 0.27
N PHE A 233 -6.85 -3.19 -0.63
CA PHE A 233 -5.93 -3.06 -1.75
C PHE A 233 -6.72 -3.13 -3.05
N THR A 234 -6.42 -2.25 -4.00
CA THR A 234 -7.14 -2.16 -5.29
C THR A 234 -6.15 -2.04 -6.44
N VAL A 235 -6.45 -2.73 -7.54
CA VAL A 235 -5.83 -2.53 -8.84
C VAL A 235 -6.88 -2.13 -9.88
N SER A 236 -6.44 -1.43 -10.92
CA SER A 236 -7.21 -1.31 -12.16
C SER A 236 -6.34 -1.82 -13.31
N ALA A 237 -6.94 -2.58 -14.21
CA ALA A 237 -6.24 -3.21 -15.31
C ALA A 237 -7.09 -3.20 -16.59
N THR A 238 -6.40 -3.22 -17.73
CA THR A 238 -6.98 -3.26 -19.08
C THR A 238 -6.36 -4.40 -19.88
N GLY A 239 -7.15 -5.06 -20.72
CA GLY A 239 -6.72 -6.12 -21.64
C GLY A 239 -7.91 -6.62 -22.45
N THR A 240 -7.69 -7.58 -23.35
CA THR A 240 -8.78 -8.14 -24.16
C THR A 240 -9.56 -9.21 -23.39
N GLY A 241 -10.89 -9.10 -23.43
CA GLY A 241 -11.80 -10.05 -22.78
C GLY A 241 -11.95 -9.82 -21.27
N THR A 242 -12.48 -10.83 -20.57
CA THR A 242 -12.62 -10.79 -19.11
C THR A 242 -11.27 -11.05 -18.46
N LEU A 243 -10.81 -10.13 -17.62
CA LEU A 243 -9.60 -10.30 -16.82
C LEU A 243 -9.87 -11.14 -15.56
N GLY A 244 -8.97 -12.08 -15.27
CA GLY A 244 -8.90 -12.79 -13.99
C GLY A 244 -7.95 -12.07 -13.04
N TYR A 245 -8.23 -12.18 -11.74
CA TYR A 245 -7.38 -11.64 -10.67
C TYR A 245 -7.08 -12.75 -9.67
N GLN A 246 -5.91 -12.69 -9.03
CA GLN A 246 -5.57 -13.47 -7.85
C GLN A 246 -4.66 -12.63 -6.96
N TRP A 247 -5.09 -12.36 -5.73
CA TRP A 247 -4.24 -11.73 -4.73
C TRP A 247 -3.36 -12.74 -4.00
N TRP A 248 -2.16 -12.30 -3.64
CA TRP A 248 -1.15 -13.07 -2.95
C TRP A 248 -0.74 -12.34 -1.67
N ARG A 249 -0.42 -13.12 -0.63
CA ARG A 249 0.16 -12.66 0.62
C ARG A 249 1.41 -13.47 0.90
N ASP A 250 2.53 -12.81 1.17
CA ASP A 250 3.80 -13.42 1.62
C ASP A 250 4.28 -14.59 0.73
N GLY A 251 3.99 -14.52 -0.57
CA GLY A 251 4.34 -15.56 -1.56
C GLY A 251 3.32 -16.71 -1.73
N ALA A 252 2.19 -16.69 -1.03
CA ALA A 252 1.10 -17.67 -1.17
C ALA A 252 -0.20 -17.02 -1.74
N PRO A 253 -1.01 -17.74 -2.54
CA PRO A 253 -2.25 -17.21 -3.09
C PRO A 253 -3.35 -17.19 -2.01
N ILE A 254 -4.08 -16.08 -1.93
CA ILE A 254 -5.19 -15.91 -0.98
C ILE A 254 -6.46 -16.54 -1.56
N ALA A 255 -6.97 -17.59 -0.91
CA ALA A 255 -8.16 -18.30 -1.38
C ALA A 255 -9.38 -17.37 -1.51
N GLY A 256 -10.02 -17.38 -2.69
CA GLY A 256 -11.21 -16.58 -3.00
C GLY A 256 -10.95 -15.10 -3.32
N ALA A 257 -9.72 -14.59 -3.20
CA ALA A 257 -9.39 -13.20 -3.50
C ALA A 257 -9.17 -12.97 -5.01
N THR A 258 -10.26 -13.07 -5.78
CA THR A 258 -10.23 -13.06 -7.26
C THR A 258 -10.88 -11.82 -7.91
N GLY A 259 -11.01 -10.73 -7.14
CA GLY A 259 -11.50 -9.43 -7.63
C GLY A 259 -10.39 -8.37 -7.81
N PRO A 260 -10.68 -7.27 -8.51
CA PRO A 260 -9.76 -6.13 -8.66
C PRO A 260 -9.49 -5.38 -7.34
N THR A 261 -10.35 -5.58 -6.33
CA THR A 261 -10.16 -5.11 -4.96
C THR A 261 -10.16 -6.29 -4.01
N TYR A 262 -9.23 -6.31 -3.07
CA TYR A 262 -9.17 -7.24 -1.95
C TYR A 262 -9.27 -6.46 -0.64
N THR A 263 -10.12 -6.95 0.27
CA THR A 263 -10.19 -6.49 1.66
C THR A 263 -9.69 -7.62 2.54
N SER A 264 -8.71 -7.34 3.40
CA SER A 264 -8.15 -8.35 4.31
C SER A 264 -9.14 -8.73 5.41
N ALA A 265 -8.84 -9.81 6.14
CA ALA A 265 -9.38 -9.97 7.49
C ALA A 265 -8.84 -8.85 8.40
N SER A 266 -9.42 -8.70 9.60
CA SER A 266 -8.87 -7.85 10.67
C SER A 266 -7.41 -8.20 10.94
N LEU A 267 -6.52 -7.21 10.86
CA LEU A 267 -5.08 -7.39 11.00
C LEU A 267 -4.63 -7.09 12.43
N THR A 268 -3.57 -7.77 12.84
CA THR A 268 -2.94 -7.65 14.16
C THR A 268 -1.46 -7.34 14.01
N THR A 269 -0.74 -7.12 15.11
CA THR A 269 0.71 -6.84 15.06
C THR A 269 1.55 -7.99 14.49
N VAL A 270 1.02 -9.22 14.37
CA VAL A 270 1.71 -10.33 13.67
C VAL A 270 1.66 -10.20 12.15
N ASP A 271 0.79 -9.32 11.64
CA ASP A 271 0.63 -9.01 10.22
C ASP A 271 1.46 -7.79 9.78
N ASP A 272 2.17 -7.13 10.71
CA ASP A 272 2.99 -5.95 10.40
C ASP A 272 4.13 -6.31 9.44
N GLY A 273 4.26 -5.54 8.36
CA GLY A 273 5.20 -5.81 7.27
C GLY A 273 4.76 -6.90 6.28
N ALA A 274 3.58 -7.51 6.43
CA ALA A 274 3.09 -8.52 5.48
C ALA A 274 2.95 -7.94 4.06
N ALA A 275 3.39 -8.71 3.06
CA ALA A 275 3.55 -8.27 1.68
C ALA A 275 2.43 -8.79 0.78
N PHE A 276 1.79 -7.90 0.03
CA PHE A 276 0.66 -8.18 -0.85
C PHE A 276 0.96 -7.79 -2.31
N HIS A 277 0.47 -8.58 -3.26
CA HIS A 277 0.43 -8.22 -4.67
C HIS A 277 -0.74 -8.91 -5.39
N ALA A 278 -1.15 -8.37 -6.54
CA ALA A 278 -2.13 -8.96 -7.42
C ALA A 278 -1.46 -9.50 -8.69
N VAL A 279 -1.87 -10.69 -9.14
CA VAL A 279 -1.62 -11.19 -10.49
C VAL A 279 -2.89 -11.02 -11.30
N VAL A 280 -2.80 -10.37 -12.46
CA VAL A 280 -3.90 -10.15 -13.40
C VAL A 280 -3.62 -10.92 -14.68
N SER A 281 -4.57 -11.76 -15.11
CA SER A 281 -4.43 -12.61 -16.30
C SER A 281 -5.60 -12.47 -17.27
N ASP A 282 -5.41 -12.91 -18.51
CA ASP A 282 -6.48 -13.08 -19.50
C ASP A 282 -6.70 -14.56 -19.88
N ALA A 283 -7.72 -14.82 -20.69
CA ALA A 283 -8.02 -16.15 -21.23
C ALA A 283 -7.12 -16.57 -22.42
N TYR A 284 -6.14 -15.75 -22.79
CA TYR A 284 -5.27 -15.92 -23.96
C TYR A 284 -3.80 -16.21 -23.58
N GLY A 285 -3.50 -16.31 -22.29
CA GLY A 285 -2.17 -16.60 -21.74
C GLY A 285 -1.35 -15.36 -21.37
N GLY A 286 -1.92 -14.16 -21.47
CA GLY A 286 -1.35 -12.93 -20.94
C GLY A 286 -1.45 -12.87 -19.42
N SER A 287 -0.41 -12.36 -18.77
CA SER A 287 -0.36 -12.15 -17.32
C SER A 287 0.56 -10.99 -16.95
N VAL A 288 0.20 -10.25 -15.89
CA VAL A 288 0.99 -9.16 -15.33
C VAL A 288 0.84 -9.14 -13.80
N THR A 289 1.92 -8.86 -13.09
CA THR A 289 1.93 -8.72 -11.63
C THR A 289 1.97 -7.25 -11.23
N SER A 290 1.26 -6.87 -10.17
CA SER A 290 1.34 -5.53 -9.59
C SER A 290 2.69 -5.28 -8.91
N ALA A 291 2.94 -4.03 -8.51
CA ALA A 291 3.91 -3.77 -7.46
C ALA A 291 3.54 -4.54 -6.17
N THR A 292 4.55 -4.95 -5.40
CA THR A 292 4.36 -5.46 -4.04
C THR A 292 4.19 -4.29 -3.09
N VAL A 293 3.16 -4.36 -2.26
CA VAL A 293 2.87 -3.38 -1.20
C VAL A 293 2.86 -4.06 0.15
N HIS A 294 3.08 -3.29 1.20
CA HIS A 294 3.16 -3.78 2.58
C HIS A 294 2.05 -3.15 3.42
N VAL A 295 1.70 -3.83 4.50
CA VAL A 295 0.84 -3.24 5.55
C VAL A 295 1.68 -2.85 6.76
N THR A 296 1.36 -1.70 7.34
CA THR A 296 1.80 -1.31 8.68
C THR A 296 0.59 -1.35 9.63
N VAL A 297 0.67 -2.12 10.70
CA VAL A 297 -0.42 -2.25 11.68
C VAL A 297 -0.10 -1.38 12.89
N ARG A 298 -0.76 -0.23 13.00
CA ARG A 298 -0.59 0.68 14.13
C ARG A 298 -1.12 0.02 15.42
N PRO A 299 -0.27 -0.10 16.45
CA PRO A 299 -0.72 -0.49 17.77
C PRO A 299 -1.69 0.55 18.35
N GLU A 300 -2.87 0.10 18.81
CA GLU A 300 -3.94 0.93 19.40
C GLU A 300 -3.39 1.95 20.42
N LEU A 301 -2.46 1.49 21.26
CA LEU A 301 -1.86 2.29 22.33
C LEU A 301 -1.04 3.48 21.80
N ALA A 302 -0.30 3.34 20.70
CA ALA A 302 0.58 4.41 20.22
C ALA A 302 -0.24 5.62 19.71
N THR A 303 -1.34 5.36 19.01
CA THR A 303 -2.28 6.39 18.57
C THR A 303 -2.88 7.14 19.77
N TRP A 304 -3.26 6.41 20.82
CA TRP A 304 -3.77 7.03 22.05
C TRP A 304 -2.71 7.86 22.78
N LEU A 305 -1.48 7.37 22.91
CA LEU A 305 -0.38 8.10 23.58
C LEU A 305 0.02 9.37 22.83
N VAL A 306 -0.02 9.39 21.49
CA VAL A 306 0.18 10.61 20.70
C VAL A 306 -0.90 11.65 20.96
N ALA A 307 -2.15 11.23 21.18
CA ALA A 307 -3.25 12.13 21.56
C ALA A 307 -3.17 12.62 23.03
N HIS A 308 -2.46 11.90 23.91
CA HIS A 308 -2.33 12.19 25.34
C HIS A 308 -0.87 12.46 25.75
N PRO A 309 -0.25 13.56 25.25
CA PRO A 309 1.19 13.80 25.39
C PRO A 309 1.68 13.93 26.84
N ARG A 310 0.80 14.33 27.78
CA ARG A 310 1.11 14.37 29.22
C ARG A 310 1.37 12.98 29.78
N VAL A 311 0.47 12.02 29.48
CA VAL A 311 0.60 10.61 29.87
C VAL A 311 1.82 9.99 29.20
N ALA A 312 1.99 10.20 27.89
CA ALA A 312 3.14 9.70 27.13
C ALA A 312 4.49 10.23 27.64
N SER A 313 4.55 11.48 28.12
CA SER A 313 5.76 12.09 28.69
C SER A 313 6.09 11.58 30.10
N ALA A 314 5.10 11.06 30.83
CA ALA A 314 5.29 10.48 32.16
C ALA A 314 5.78 9.01 32.10
N ILE A 315 5.54 8.30 30.99
CA ILE A 315 6.10 6.97 30.73
C ILE A 315 7.61 7.12 30.49
N ARG A 316 8.43 6.83 31.51
CA ARG A 316 9.88 7.06 31.49
C ARG A 316 10.66 5.86 32.02
N TRP A 317 11.61 5.38 31.22
CA TRP A 317 12.49 4.26 31.55
C TRP A 317 13.90 4.74 31.88
N GLN A 318 14.46 4.33 33.01
CA GLN A 318 15.85 4.59 33.35
C GLN A 318 16.80 3.75 32.48
N PHE A 319 17.67 4.40 31.71
CA PHE A 319 18.52 3.75 30.69
C PHE A 319 20.02 3.82 30.99
N ARG A 320 20.42 4.60 32.00
CA ARG A 320 21.82 4.70 32.47
C ARG A 320 21.87 4.59 33.99
N PRO A 321 22.97 4.06 34.55
CA PRO A 321 23.17 4.05 35.99
C PRO A 321 22.94 5.44 36.55
N ALA A 322 22.16 5.54 37.63
CA ALA A 322 22.05 6.80 38.35
C ALA A 322 23.45 7.27 38.77
N ASN A 323 23.70 8.58 38.81
CA ASN A 323 24.95 9.12 39.30
C ASN A 323 25.05 8.98 40.84
N LEU A 324 25.34 7.76 41.30
CA LEU A 324 25.43 7.40 42.72
C LEU A 324 26.65 7.99 43.45
N GLY A 325 27.35 8.97 42.87
CA GLY A 325 28.28 9.84 43.61
C GLY A 325 27.61 10.51 44.81
N ASN A 326 26.28 10.61 44.80
CA ASN A 326 25.46 10.65 46.00
C ASN A 326 24.37 9.57 45.91
N LEU A 327 24.46 8.52 46.73
CA LEU A 327 23.55 7.36 46.78
C LEU A 327 22.09 7.68 47.10
N TYR A 328 21.77 8.93 47.38
CA TYR A 328 20.45 9.37 47.82
C TYR A 328 19.70 10.25 46.80
N GLN A 329 20.27 10.51 45.62
CA GLN A 329 19.58 11.27 44.57
C GLN A 329 18.76 10.34 43.66
N ALA A 330 17.47 10.64 43.50
CA ALA A 330 16.65 10.03 42.46
C ALA A 330 17.33 10.23 41.09
N PRO A 331 17.25 9.25 40.15
CA PRO A 331 17.89 9.35 38.85
C PRO A 331 17.50 10.66 38.15
N ALA A 332 18.49 11.36 37.58
CA ALA A 332 18.23 12.62 36.91
C ALA A 332 17.28 12.39 35.72
N ASP A 333 16.52 13.40 35.30
CA ASP A 333 15.70 13.28 34.09
C ASP A 333 16.56 12.94 32.85
N ALA A 334 17.86 13.25 32.87
CA ALA A 334 18.84 12.87 31.85
C ALA A 334 19.27 11.37 31.90
N ASP A 335 19.00 10.66 33.00
CA ASP A 335 19.23 9.21 33.15
C ASP A 335 18.02 8.38 32.66
N LYS A 336 16.97 9.05 32.17
CA LYS A 336 15.68 8.48 31.74
C LYS A 336 15.39 8.78 30.27
N VAL A 337 14.71 7.86 29.58
CA VAL A 337 14.13 8.07 28.24
C VAL A 337 12.62 8.03 28.34
N ALA A 338 11.93 9.06 27.84
CA ALA A 338 10.48 9.07 27.67
C ALA A 338 10.05 8.15 26.51
N TRP A 339 8.83 7.61 26.57
CA TRP A 339 8.28 6.69 25.56
C TRP A 339 8.45 7.15 24.10
N THR A 340 8.32 8.45 23.86
CA THR A 340 8.49 9.06 22.52
C THR A 340 9.89 8.92 21.92
N ALA A 341 10.90 8.59 22.73
CA ALA A 341 12.29 8.37 22.32
C ALA A 341 12.78 6.93 22.60
N TRP A 342 11.87 6.01 22.93
CA TRP A 342 12.19 4.59 23.04
C TRP A 342 12.51 3.96 21.69
N SER A 343 13.26 2.85 21.70
CA SER A 343 13.48 2.06 20.49
C SER A 343 12.20 1.37 20.01
N PRO A 344 12.08 1.01 18.71
CA PRO A 344 10.90 0.32 18.19
C PRO A 344 10.56 -0.97 18.96
N GLN A 345 11.57 -1.75 19.37
CA GLN A 345 11.35 -2.95 20.19
C GLN A 345 10.71 -2.60 21.55
N GLN A 346 11.16 -1.55 22.22
CA GLN A 346 10.60 -1.15 23.52
C GLN A 346 9.15 -0.65 23.40
N GLN A 347 8.81 0.01 22.29
CA GLN A 347 7.43 0.41 22.01
C GLN A 347 6.56 -0.80 21.66
N ALA A 348 7.10 -1.78 20.92
CA ALA A 348 6.43 -3.05 20.63
C ALA A 348 6.18 -3.89 21.90
N ASP A 349 7.17 -3.99 22.80
CA ASP A 349 7.06 -4.68 24.10
C ASP A 349 5.91 -4.09 24.94
N LEU A 350 5.85 -2.75 25.04
CA LEU A 350 4.78 -2.06 25.77
C LEU A 350 3.40 -2.29 25.13
N ASN A 351 3.30 -2.22 23.80
CA ASN A 351 2.04 -2.50 23.14
C ASN A 351 1.60 -3.96 23.33
N GLN A 352 2.52 -4.94 23.22
CA GLN A 352 2.14 -6.33 23.39
C GLN A 352 1.60 -6.58 24.80
N ALA A 353 2.29 -6.10 25.82
CA ALA A 353 1.81 -6.19 27.20
C ALA A 353 0.46 -5.48 27.43
N PHE A 354 0.19 -4.37 26.71
CA PHE A 354 -1.10 -3.67 26.75
C PHE A 354 -2.22 -4.48 26.09
N LEU A 355 -1.96 -5.11 24.95
CA LEU A 355 -2.90 -6.01 24.28
C LEU A 355 -3.19 -7.24 25.16
N ASP A 356 -2.17 -7.82 25.78
CA ASP A 356 -2.30 -8.95 26.70
C ASP A 356 -3.16 -8.57 27.93
N ALA A 357 -2.91 -7.39 28.51
CA ALA A 357 -3.71 -6.86 29.63
C ALA A 357 -5.17 -6.60 29.23
N LYS A 358 -5.44 -6.00 28.06
CA LYS A 358 -6.80 -5.81 27.52
C LYS A 358 -7.51 -7.13 27.28
N ALA A 359 -6.84 -8.10 26.65
CA ALA A 359 -7.40 -9.43 26.39
C ALA A 359 -7.77 -10.14 27.70
N TRP A 360 -6.96 -9.97 28.74
CA TRP A 360 -7.21 -10.50 30.07
C TRP A 360 -8.38 -9.82 30.80
N PHE A 361 -8.52 -8.49 30.70
CA PHE A 361 -9.71 -7.78 31.19
C PHE A 361 -10.98 -8.28 30.50
N ALA A 362 -10.95 -8.46 29.18
CA ALA A 362 -12.06 -9.02 28.41
C ALA A 362 -12.41 -10.48 28.79
N GLN A 363 -11.45 -11.23 29.33
CA GLN A 363 -11.65 -12.58 29.90
C GLN A 363 -12.08 -12.57 31.38
N GLY A 364 -12.51 -11.41 31.91
CA GLY A 364 -13.04 -11.28 33.27
C GLY A 364 -11.98 -11.10 34.37
N ALA A 365 -10.76 -10.68 34.03
CA ALA A 365 -9.73 -10.29 35.00
C ALA A 365 -9.43 -11.36 36.09
N HIS A 366 -9.28 -12.62 35.67
CA HIS A 366 -9.04 -13.74 36.60
C HIS A 366 -7.58 -13.78 37.10
N GLN A 367 -7.35 -14.30 38.30
CA GLN A 367 -5.99 -14.42 38.87
C GLN A 367 -5.12 -15.37 38.05
N VAL A 368 -3.98 -14.87 37.55
CA VAL A 368 -2.96 -15.66 36.87
C VAL A 368 -1.87 -16.11 37.83
N ALA A 369 -1.28 -17.28 37.55
CA ALA A 369 -0.19 -17.84 38.35
C ALA A 369 1.13 -17.03 38.20
N MET A 370 1.88 -16.93 39.30
CA MET A 370 3.17 -16.22 39.38
C MET A 370 4.34 -17.01 38.77
N ASP A 371 4.27 -17.34 37.49
CA ASP A 371 5.40 -17.91 36.73
C ASP A 371 5.24 -17.83 35.19
N SER A 372 4.01 -17.85 34.70
CA SER A 372 3.65 -18.05 33.27
C SER A 372 4.37 -17.19 32.23
N ALA A 373 4.84 -15.97 32.59
CA ALA A 373 5.62 -15.07 31.73
C ALA A 373 7.10 -14.89 32.14
N GLY A 374 7.56 -15.63 33.14
CA GLY A 374 8.87 -15.44 33.79
C GLY A 374 8.95 -14.18 34.67
N LEU A 375 7.80 -13.63 35.07
CA LEU A 375 7.67 -12.61 36.10
C LEU A 375 7.17 -13.26 37.39
N THR A 376 8.00 -13.23 38.42
CA THR A 376 7.70 -13.72 39.77
C THR A 376 7.71 -12.54 40.75
N ASP A 377 6.82 -12.55 41.75
CA ASP A 377 6.86 -11.59 42.86
C ASP A 377 8.03 -11.85 43.83
N GLU A 378 8.64 -13.03 43.73
CA GLU A 378 9.87 -13.42 44.41
C GLU A 378 11.08 -13.30 43.45
N PRO A 379 11.58 -12.09 43.06
CA PRO A 379 12.70 -12.00 42.13
C PRO A 379 14.01 -12.40 42.80
N VAL A 380 14.66 -13.42 42.25
CA VAL A 380 15.91 -14.01 42.75
C VAL A 380 16.93 -12.93 43.10
N ASN A 381 17.26 -12.79 44.38
CA ASN A 381 18.23 -11.82 44.84
C ASN A 381 19.63 -12.17 44.30
N GLN A 382 20.16 -11.32 43.43
CA GLN A 382 21.47 -11.51 42.80
C GLN A 382 22.66 -11.01 43.63
N HIS A 383 22.42 -10.54 44.85
CA HIS A 383 23.51 -10.18 45.77
C HIS A 383 24.33 -11.42 46.17
N PRO A 384 25.67 -11.36 46.26
CA PRO A 384 26.49 -12.45 46.77
C PRO A 384 26.01 -12.93 48.16
N GLN A 385 25.90 -14.24 48.34
CA GLN A 385 25.52 -14.88 49.61
C GLN A 385 26.68 -14.89 50.62
N THR A 386 27.31 -13.74 50.86
CA THR A 386 28.17 -13.56 52.03
C THR A 386 27.27 -13.55 53.27
N ASN A 387 27.49 -14.48 54.21
CA ASN A 387 26.76 -14.55 55.50
C ASN A 387 27.15 -13.41 56.46
N ILE A 388 27.06 -12.18 55.98
CA ILE A 388 27.28 -10.95 56.73
C ILE A 388 25.88 -10.42 57.04
N ASP A 389 25.29 -10.88 58.15
CA ASP A 389 23.94 -10.52 58.60
C ASP A 389 23.74 -9.03 58.93
N THR A 390 24.78 -8.20 58.74
CA THR A 390 24.78 -6.75 58.99
C THR A 390 24.69 -5.90 57.71
N LEU A 391 24.67 -6.52 56.52
CA LEU A 391 24.49 -5.80 55.26
C LEU A 391 23.02 -5.87 54.81
N THR A 392 22.34 -4.73 54.98
CA THR A 392 21.26 -4.17 54.14
C THR A 392 20.50 -5.14 53.22
N THR A 393 19.17 -5.08 53.31
CA THR A 393 18.13 -5.84 52.58
C THR A 393 18.10 -5.75 51.04
N LEU A 394 19.21 -5.38 50.41
CA LEU A 394 19.41 -5.23 48.97
C LEU A 394 18.88 -6.42 48.17
N GLN A 395 17.92 -6.12 47.30
CA GLN A 395 17.41 -7.05 46.30
C GLN A 395 17.81 -6.54 44.91
N TRP A 396 18.75 -7.25 44.29
CA TRP A 396 19.22 -6.96 42.93
C TRP A 396 18.47 -7.77 41.91
N VAL A 397 17.99 -7.09 40.86
CA VAL A 397 17.14 -7.64 39.80
C VAL A 397 17.76 -7.30 38.45
N THR A 398 17.72 -8.23 37.49
CA THR A 398 18.31 -7.99 36.17
C THR A 398 17.54 -6.90 35.42
N PRO A 399 18.19 -6.13 34.51
CA PRO A 399 17.50 -5.21 33.62
C PRO A 399 16.37 -5.87 32.82
N ALA A 400 16.53 -7.13 32.41
CA ALA A 400 15.51 -7.87 31.67
C ALA A 400 14.26 -8.18 32.51
N HIS A 401 14.43 -8.58 33.78
CA HIS A 401 13.29 -8.80 34.68
C HIS A 401 12.62 -7.46 35.04
N MET A 402 13.42 -6.43 35.36
CA MET A 402 12.86 -5.12 35.72
C MET A 402 12.13 -4.45 34.56
N TRP A 403 12.64 -4.58 33.33
CA TRP A 403 11.97 -4.10 32.11
C TRP A 403 10.60 -4.75 31.95
N LYS A 404 10.52 -6.08 32.02
CA LYS A 404 9.24 -6.81 31.97
C LYS A 404 8.26 -6.36 33.05
N LEU A 405 8.72 -6.16 34.28
CA LEU A 405 7.87 -5.77 35.41
C LEU A 405 7.35 -4.34 35.26
N TYR A 406 8.22 -3.41 34.86
CA TYR A 406 7.86 -2.02 34.57
C TYR A 406 6.87 -1.93 33.40
N VAL A 407 7.16 -2.60 32.28
CA VAL A 407 6.27 -2.67 31.12
C VAL A 407 4.92 -3.25 31.49
N ALA A 408 4.86 -4.33 32.28
CA ALA A 408 3.60 -4.90 32.75
C ALA A 408 2.78 -3.90 33.59
N HIS A 409 3.39 -3.16 34.51
CA HIS A 409 2.71 -2.12 35.29
C HIS A 409 2.17 -0.96 34.43
N VAL A 410 2.98 -0.44 33.51
CA VAL A 410 2.57 0.66 32.61
C VAL A 410 1.49 0.20 31.64
N ALA A 411 1.65 -0.97 31.02
CA ALA A 411 0.65 -1.58 30.14
C ALA A 411 -0.69 -1.81 30.86
N PHE A 412 -0.66 -2.29 32.10
CA PHE A 412 -1.86 -2.53 32.90
C PHE A 412 -2.56 -1.23 33.29
N ALA A 413 -1.81 -0.19 33.66
CA ALA A 413 -2.35 1.14 33.94
C ALA A 413 -3.10 1.72 32.73
N LEU A 414 -2.52 1.58 31.54
CA LEU A 414 -3.08 2.05 30.26
C LEU A 414 -4.24 1.16 29.77
N ALA A 415 -4.18 -0.15 29.99
CA ALA A 415 -5.28 -1.07 29.68
C ALA A 415 -6.51 -0.79 30.55
N GLN A 416 -6.33 -0.41 31.82
CA GLN A 416 -7.41 0.09 32.67
C GLN A 416 -7.97 1.41 32.14
N GLU A 417 -7.11 2.37 31.77
CA GLU A 417 -7.56 3.64 31.21
C GLU A 417 -8.46 3.45 29.98
N LEU A 418 -8.09 2.60 29.03
CA LEU A 418 -8.87 2.38 27.80
C LEU A 418 -10.02 1.37 27.94
N SER A 419 -10.04 0.55 29.00
CA SER A 419 -11.14 -0.42 29.26
C SER A 419 -12.15 0.09 30.29
N HIS A 420 -11.87 1.22 30.95
CA HIS A 420 -12.66 1.84 32.00
C HIS A 420 -13.21 0.90 33.11
N PRO A 421 -12.41 -0.01 33.72
CA PRO A 421 -12.86 -0.81 34.86
C PRO A 421 -12.79 -0.03 36.18
N LEU A 422 -12.15 1.14 36.19
CA LEU A 422 -12.01 2.03 37.35
C LEU A 422 -12.81 3.33 37.11
N PRO A 423 -13.39 3.95 38.15
CA PRO A 423 -14.18 5.17 38.03
C PRO A 423 -13.35 6.48 37.99
N TRP A 424 -12.03 6.39 37.80
CA TRP A 424 -11.11 7.54 37.64
C TRP A 424 -10.18 7.35 36.44
N SER A 425 -9.71 8.46 35.87
CA SER A 425 -8.86 8.49 34.68
C SER A 425 -7.45 9.02 34.98
N LEU A 426 -6.46 8.47 34.27
CA LEU A 426 -5.09 9.00 34.17
C LEU A 426 -5.02 10.35 33.46
N VAL A 427 -5.99 10.69 32.62
CA VAL A 427 -5.99 11.96 31.85
C VAL A 427 -6.23 13.16 32.77
N ASP A 428 -6.99 12.96 33.84
CA ASP A 428 -7.29 13.96 34.87
C ASP A 428 -6.14 14.18 35.87
N ASP A 429 -5.18 13.25 35.94
CA ASP A 429 -4.05 13.31 36.88
C ASP A 429 -3.06 14.43 36.54
N THR A 430 -2.36 14.95 37.56
CA THR A 430 -1.28 15.94 37.37
C THR A 430 0.00 15.29 36.83
N ASP A 431 0.92 16.10 36.28
CA ASP A 431 2.21 15.59 35.78
C ASP A 431 3.08 14.97 36.89
N GLU A 432 2.88 15.37 38.15
CA GLU A 432 3.51 14.77 39.34
C GLU A 432 2.85 13.42 39.67
N THR A 433 1.52 13.41 39.77
CA THR A 433 0.68 12.23 39.99
C THR A 433 0.99 11.11 38.97
N LEU A 434 1.10 11.46 37.68
CA LEU A 434 1.43 10.54 36.59
C LEU A 434 2.84 9.93 36.71
N ARG A 435 3.84 10.70 37.18
CA ARG A 435 5.20 10.17 37.38
C ARG A 435 5.23 9.06 38.43
N TYR A 436 4.41 9.17 39.48
CA TYR A 436 4.28 8.11 40.49
C TYR A 436 3.60 6.83 39.97
N LEU A 437 2.94 6.85 38.81
CA LEU A 437 2.35 5.67 38.18
C LEU A 437 3.16 5.13 36.98
N LEU A 438 3.88 5.99 36.26
CA LEU A 438 4.42 5.68 34.93
C LEU A 438 5.95 5.83 34.78
N ASP A 439 6.65 6.37 35.78
CA ASP A 439 8.11 6.39 35.81
C ASP A 439 8.67 5.07 36.35
N SER A 440 9.77 4.56 35.79
CA SER A 440 10.42 3.37 36.33
C SER A 440 11.16 3.63 37.65
N SER A 441 11.59 4.88 37.90
CA SER A 441 12.42 5.20 39.08
C SER A 441 11.67 5.16 40.40
N VAL A 442 10.34 5.08 40.39
CA VAL A 442 9.52 4.86 41.60
C VAL A 442 9.31 3.37 41.89
N MET A 443 9.76 2.48 41.00
CA MET A 443 9.74 1.03 41.21
C MET A 443 11.12 0.46 41.56
N ALA A 444 12.16 0.91 40.84
CA ALA A 444 13.54 0.44 41.02
C ALA A 444 14.55 1.43 40.45
N TRP A 445 15.79 1.39 40.95
CA TRP A 445 16.90 2.23 40.45
C TRP A 445 17.95 1.41 39.70
N TYR A 446 18.38 1.89 38.54
CA TYR A 446 19.48 1.29 37.78
C TYR A 446 20.84 1.69 38.38
N LEU A 447 21.64 0.70 38.76
CA LEU A 447 22.88 0.85 39.51
C LEU A 447 24.14 0.76 38.63
N PRO A 448 25.30 1.29 39.08
CA PRO A 448 26.59 1.17 38.40
C PRO A 448 27.09 -0.27 38.16
N ASN A 449 26.56 -1.27 38.88
CA ASN A 449 26.87 -2.68 38.65
C ASN A 449 26.09 -3.29 37.46
N GLY A 450 25.24 -2.51 36.79
CA GLY A 450 24.45 -2.96 35.65
C GLY A 450 23.16 -3.73 36.01
N ASN A 451 22.76 -3.75 37.28
CA ASN A 451 21.50 -4.30 37.75
C ASN A 451 20.55 -3.21 38.27
N PHE A 452 19.28 -3.57 38.44
CA PHE A 452 18.29 -2.75 39.13
C PHE A 452 18.19 -3.13 40.61
N TRP A 453 17.76 -2.16 41.41
CA TRP A 453 17.56 -2.30 42.85
C TRP A 453 16.14 -1.92 43.24
N MET A 454 15.45 -2.86 43.91
CA MET A 454 14.10 -2.70 44.44
C MET A 454 14.20 -2.70 45.97
N GLY A 455 14.47 -1.56 46.61
CA GLY A 455 14.65 -1.53 48.07
C GLY A 455 15.27 -0.29 48.72
N THR A 456 15.52 -0.39 50.03
CA THR A 456 16.16 0.61 50.89
C THR A 456 17.64 0.28 51.21
N TYR A 457 18.45 1.31 51.44
CA TYR A 457 19.87 1.17 51.81
C TYR A 457 20.08 1.60 53.27
N ALA A 458 20.31 0.63 54.15
CA ALA A 458 20.58 0.85 55.58
C ALA A 458 22.09 0.83 55.91
N GLY A 459 22.89 1.63 55.20
CA GLY A 459 24.36 1.71 55.40
C GLY A 459 24.85 3.07 55.90
N ALA A 460 24.84 3.28 57.22
CA ALA A 460 25.60 4.30 57.97
C ALA A 460 25.82 5.68 57.28
N TYR A 461 24.75 6.48 57.19
CA TYR A 461 24.67 7.96 56.95
C TYR A 461 25.93 8.71 56.46
N PRO A 462 25.79 9.51 55.38
CA PRO A 462 25.30 10.88 55.59
C PRO A 462 23.87 11.13 55.08
N PRO A 463 23.21 12.23 55.51
CA PRO A 463 21.83 12.54 55.10
C PRO A 463 21.73 13.28 53.77
N ALA A 464 20.51 13.27 53.22
CA ALA A 464 20.00 13.99 52.06
C ALA A 464 20.14 13.31 50.68
N LEU A 465 19.10 12.55 50.30
CA LEU A 465 18.03 12.99 49.41
C LEU A 465 16.94 11.89 49.23
N ARG A 466 15.75 12.34 48.79
CA ARG A 466 14.52 11.71 48.24
C ARG A 466 14.00 10.33 48.73
N ALA A 467 12.70 10.12 48.45
CA ALA A 467 11.77 9.31 49.25
C ALA A 467 10.90 8.36 48.38
N ASP A 468 11.27 8.11 47.14
CA ASP A 468 10.41 7.50 46.12
C ASP A 468 10.50 5.97 46.00
N THR A 469 11.57 5.33 46.50
CA THR A 469 11.75 3.86 46.45
C THR A 469 12.14 3.25 47.79
N ARG A 470 11.53 3.73 48.88
CA ARG A 470 11.74 3.16 50.24
C ARG A 470 10.85 1.98 50.69
N PRO A 471 10.03 1.29 49.86
CA PRO A 471 9.34 0.08 50.29
C PRO A 471 10.27 -0.99 50.89
N HIS A 472 9.87 -1.59 52.02
CA HIS A 472 10.35 -2.94 52.38
C HIS A 472 9.54 -4.06 51.69
N THR A 473 8.78 -3.71 50.64
CA THR A 473 7.88 -4.59 49.88
C THR A 473 8.17 -4.49 48.38
N THR A 474 8.29 -5.61 47.68
CA THR A 474 8.50 -5.63 46.22
C THR A 474 7.18 -5.63 45.44
N PHE A 475 7.24 -5.18 44.17
CA PHE A 475 6.09 -5.16 43.28
C PHE A 475 5.83 -6.54 42.66
N ALA A 476 4.63 -7.08 42.86
CA ALA A 476 4.12 -8.23 42.12
C ALA A 476 3.66 -7.85 40.69
N PRO A 477 3.45 -8.83 39.79
CA PRO A 477 2.75 -8.63 38.53
C PRO A 477 1.30 -8.11 38.74
N PRO A 478 0.84 -7.06 38.03
CA PRO A 478 -0.48 -6.47 38.24
C PRO A 478 -1.65 -7.46 38.12
N MET A 479 -1.55 -8.40 37.18
CA MET A 479 -2.58 -9.40 36.88
C MET A 479 -2.71 -10.48 37.98
N TRP A 480 -1.79 -10.51 38.95
CA TRP A 480 -1.97 -11.29 40.19
C TRP A 480 -2.59 -10.44 41.31
N THR A 481 -2.16 -9.17 41.44
CA THR A 481 -2.60 -8.25 42.50
C THR A 481 -4.03 -7.75 42.32
N TYR A 482 -4.42 -7.36 41.10
CA TYR A 482 -5.75 -6.82 40.81
C TYR A 482 -6.88 -7.79 41.17
N PRO A 483 -6.81 -9.09 40.82
CA PRO A 483 -7.89 -10.02 41.16
C PRO A 483 -7.99 -10.27 42.66
N TRP A 484 -6.88 -10.22 43.40
CA TRP A 484 -6.91 -10.25 44.86
C TRP A 484 -7.64 -9.01 45.43
N LEU A 485 -7.29 -7.80 44.97
CA LEU A 485 -7.97 -6.55 45.36
C LEU A 485 -9.48 -6.61 45.07
N GLN A 486 -9.87 -7.18 43.92
CA GLN A 486 -11.27 -7.36 43.55
C GLN A 486 -11.99 -8.40 44.42
N GLN A 487 -11.38 -9.58 44.64
CA GLN A 487 -11.93 -10.65 45.48
C GLN A 487 -12.08 -10.24 46.96
N ALA A 488 -11.12 -9.47 47.48
CA ALA A 488 -11.15 -8.92 48.83
C ALA A 488 -12.08 -7.69 48.96
N GLY A 489 -12.72 -7.23 47.88
CA GLY A 489 -13.67 -6.12 47.89
C GLY A 489 -13.04 -4.73 48.13
N LEU A 490 -11.75 -4.59 47.82
CA LEU A 490 -10.93 -3.43 48.21
C LEU A 490 -11.00 -2.26 47.21
N ILE A 491 -11.62 -2.47 46.04
CA ILE A 491 -11.85 -1.41 45.06
C ILE A 491 -13.09 -0.59 45.48
N GLY A 492 -12.94 0.72 45.58
CA GLY A 492 -14.00 1.68 45.92
C GLY A 492 -14.61 2.39 44.71
N ALA A 493 -15.69 3.13 44.92
CA ALA A 493 -16.27 4.03 43.91
C ALA A 493 -15.41 5.30 43.70
N THR A 494 -14.48 5.58 44.61
CA THR A 494 -13.48 6.65 44.48
C THR A 494 -12.10 6.16 44.89
N ARG A 495 -11.06 6.93 44.55
CA ARG A 495 -9.68 6.69 45.00
C ARG A 495 -9.57 6.75 46.52
N GLN A 496 -10.14 7.79 47.16
CA GLN A 496 -10.21 7.89 48.62
C GLN A 496 -10.93 6.69 49.28
N GLU A 497 -12.05 6.20 48.73
CA GLU A 497 -12.72 5.00 49.26
C GLU A 497 -11.86 3.75 49.11
N THR A 498 -11.13 3.62 48.00
CA THR A 498 -10.18 2.52 47.74
C THR A 498 -9.03 2.55 48.74
N ILE A 499 -8.43 3.72 49.01
CA ILE A 499 -7.41 3.92 50.05
C ILE A 499 -7.96 3.50 51.41
N GLY A 500 -9.17 3.96 51.76
CA GLY A 500 -9.84 3.59 53.02
C GLY A 500 -10.08 2.08 53.16
N LYS A 501 -10.56 1.41 52.10
CA LYS A 501 -10.77 -0.04 52.06
C LYS A 501 -9.47 -0.82 52.23
N VAL A 502 -8.38 -0.39 51.56
CA VAL A 502 -7.07 -1.02 51.75
C VAL A 502 -6.59 -0.81 53.19
N MET A 503 -6.65 0.39 53.75
CA MET A 503 -6.30 0.66 55.15
C MET A 503 -7.16 -0.14 56.15
N GLU A 504 -8.43 -0.39 55.83
CA GLU A 504 -9.33 -1.22 56.64
C GLU A 504 -8.93 -2.71 56.59
N TRP A 505 -8.52 -3.19 55.41
CA TRP A 505 -7.93 -4.52 55.28
C TRP A 505 -6.61 -4.62 56.06
N MET A 506 -5.76 -3.58 56.02
CA MET A 506 -4.55 -3.52 56.84
C MET A 506 -4.92 -3.69 58.32
N ARG A 507 -5.89 -2.90 58.81
CA ARG A 507 -6.40 -2.94 60.20
C ARG A 507 -6.78 -4.34 60.65
N GLY A 508 -7.57 -5.05 59.83
CA GLY A 508 -8.07 -6.39 60.16
C GLY A 508 -7.03 -7.50 60.10
N ASN A 509 -6.01 -7.39 59.24
CA ASN A 509 -5.17 -8.54 58.85
C ASN A 509 -3.68 -8.39 59.21
N MET A 510 -3.11 -7.19 59.16
CA MET A 510 -1.66 -6.99 59.17
C MET A 510 -1.05 -6.93 60.57
N TRP A 511 0.20 -7.39 60.68
CA TRP A 511 1.00 -7.40 61.91
C TRP A 511 2.36 -6.75 61.70
N HIS A 512 2.78 -5.97 62.70
CA HIS A 512 4.13 -5.41 62.75
C HIS A 512 5.11 -6.50 63.17
N PHE A 513 6.14 -6.74 62.36
CA PHE A 513 7.27 -7.59 62.73
C PHE A 513 8.21 -6.84 63.68
N TYR A 514 8.53 -7.42 64.83
CA TYR A 514 9.44 -6.83 65.82
C TYR A 514 10.76 -7.59 65.86
N GLY A 515 11.73 -7.14 65.04
CA GLY A 515 13.09 -7.68 65.05
C GLY A 515 14.03 -6.88 64.16
N ALA A 516 15.31 -7.25 64.18
CA ALA A 516 16.33 -6.59 63.35
C ALA A 516 16.15 -6.92 61.85
N ASP A 517 16.44 -5.96 60.98
CA ASP A 517 16.43 -6.09 59.51
C ASP A 517 17.61 -6.96 59.05
N THR A 518 17.47 -8.29 59.15
CA THR A 518 18.51 -9.27 58.81
C THR A 518 17.98 -10.38 57.92
N PHE A 519 18.83 -10.96 57.08
CA PHE A 519 18.46 -12.07 56.21
C PHE A 519 17.94 -13.29 56.98
N GLY A 520 18.47 -13.56 58.17
CA GLY A 520 17.99 -14.65 59.04
C GLY A 520 16.56 -14.41 59.53
N ASN A 521 16.26 -13.20 60.00
CA ASN A 521 14.91 -12.84 60.44
C ASN A 521 13.91 -12.83 59.28
N HIS A 522 14.31 -12.32 58.10
CA HIS A 522 13.42 -12.27 56.94
C HIS A 522 13.11 -13.68 56.41
N GLN A 523 14.11 -14.58 56.43
CA GLN A 523 13.92 -15.98 56.13
C GLN A 523 13.05 -16.71 57.15
N ALA A 524 13.10 -16.34 58.43
CA ALA A 524 12.25 -16.95 59.45
C ALA A 524 10.77 -16.52 59.31
N VAL A 525 10.55 -15.21 59.13
CA VAL A 525 9.20 -14.61 59.14
C VAL A 525 8.49 -14.77 57.80
N TRP A 526 9.11 -14.37 56.69
CA TRP A 526 8.49 -14.36 55.35
C TRP A 526 8.92 -15.53 54.46
N GLN A 527 9.73 -16.46 54.98
CA GLN A 527 10.40 -17.51 54.18
C GLN A 527 11.20 -16.97 52.98
N TYR A 528 11.72 -15.74 53.08
CA TYR A 528 12.34 -15.03 51.96
C TYR A 528 13.57 -14.21 52.35
N ARG A 529 14.64 -14.22 51.53
CA ARG A 529 15.92 -13.51 51.79
C ARG A 529 16.04 -12.20 51.00
N GLY A 530 15.28 -11.19 51.38
CA GLY A 530 15.31 -9.86 50.77
C GLY A 530 14.24 -8.93 51.34
N HIS A 531 13.86 -7.92 50.56
CA HIS A 531 12.60 -7.21 50.79
C HIS A 531 11.42 -8.14 50.53
N VAL A 532 10.28 -7.84 51.14
CA VAL A 532 9.18 -8.78 51.27
C VAL A 532 8.35 -8.83 49.98
N PRO A 533 8.22 -10.00 49.32
CA PRO A 533 7.29 -10.17 48.20
C PRO A 533 5.85 -9.85 48.63
N LEU A 534 5.09 -9.15 47.79
CA LEU A 534 3.72 -8.76 48.13
C LEU A 534 2.86 -9.98 48.49
N SER A 535 3.07 -11.10 47.82
CA SER A 535 2.42 -12.39 48.10
C SER A 535 2.72 -12.95 49.50
N LYS A 536 3.91 -12.73 50.07
CA LYS A 536 4.20 -13.16 51.46
C LYS A 536 3.39 -12.35 52.46
N ILE A 537 3.15 -11.06 52.19
CA ILE A 537 2.28 -10.22 53.02
C ILE A 537 0.83 -10.64 52.85
N VAL A 538 0.35 -10.70 51.60
CA VAL A 538 -1.06 -10.95 51.27
C VAL A 538 -1.54 -12.35 51.67
N ASN A 539 -0.74 -13.39 51.41
CA ASN A 539 -1.10 -14.76 51.78
C ASN A 539 -0.84 -15.04 53.28
N GLY A 540 0.02 -14.24 53.91
CA GLY A 540 0.51 -14.45 55.26
C GLY A 540 1.52 -15.60 55.35
N THR A 541 2.32 -15.59 56.41
CA THR A 541 3.39 -16.56 56.64
C THR A 541 3.50 -16.96 58.12
N VAL A 542 4.06 -18.13 58.39
CA VAL A 542 4.34 -18.62 59.75
C VAL A 542 5.75 -18.21 60.15
N ASP A 543 5.92 -17.46 61.24
CA ASP A 543 7.26 -17.15 61.75
C ASP A 543 7.93 -18.42 62.30
N ALA A 544 9.02 -18.85 61.67
CA ALA A 544 9.78 -20.02 62.08
C ALA A 544 10.42 -19.87 63.48
N ASN A 545 10.64 -18.64 63.95
CA ASN A 545 11.09 -18.37 65.32
C ASN A 545 9.95 -18.44 66.35
N ASN A 546 8.71 -18.15 65.93
CA ASN A 546 7.53 -18.07 66.78
C ASN A 546 6.31 -18.83 66.19
N PRO A 547 6.44 -20.15 65.90
CA PRO A 547 5.41 -20.90 65.16
C PRO A 547 4.05 -20.98 65.87
N GLY A 548 4.02 -20.75 67.19
CA GLY A 548 2.78 -20.68 67.97
C GLY A 548 1.87 -19.49 67.64
N LEU A 549 2.36 -18.49 66.90
CA LEU A 549 1.55 -17.36 66.40
C LEU A 549 0.70 -17.75 65.18
N GLY A 550 0.96 -18.91 64.55
CA GLY A 550 0.28 -19.33 63.32
C GLY A 550 0.65 -18.46 62.11
N THR A 551 -0.20 -18.48 61.09
CA THR A 551 -0.07 -17.65 59.89
C THR A 551 -0.47 -16.21 60.19
N GLN A 552 0.38 -15.24 59.86
CA GLN A 552 0.08 -13.79 60.02
C GLN A 552 0.56 -12.99 58.81
N HIS A 553 -0.06 -11.84 58.55
CA HIS A 553 0.28 -10.94 57.45
C HIS A 553 1.33 -9.90 57.90
N TRP A 554 2.59 -10.35 57.98
CA TRP A 554 3.69 -9.58 58.55
C TRP A 554 4.19 -8.43 57.67
N THR A 555 4.58 -7.32 58.29
CA THR A 555 5.27 -6.18 57.65
C THR A 555 6.39 -5.61 58.52
N ALA A 556 7.44 -5.10 57.87
CA ALA A 556 8.61 -4.49 58.50
C ALA A 556 8.36 -3.03 58.97
N GLY A 557 7.36 -2.85 59.84
CA GLY A 557 6.91 -1.53 60.32
C GLY A 557 6.49 -0.58 59.21
N CYS A 558 6.41 0.72 59.52
CA CYS A 558 5.99 1.79 58.60
C CYS A 558 6.59 1.70 57.18
N HIS A 559 7.88 1.39 57.03
CA HIS A 559 8.53 1.22 55.70
C HIS A 559 7.92 0.07 54.88
N GLY A 560 7.55 -1.03 55.54
CA GLY A 560 6.83 -2.14 54.94
C GLY A 560 5.37 -1.79 54.64
N SER A 561 4.71 -1.03 55.51
CA SER A 561 3.30 -0.63 55.35
C SER A 561 3.10 0.32 54.18
N VAL A 562 3.93 1.37 54.08
CA VAL A 562 3.92 2.31 52.97
C VAL A 562 4.36 1.62 51.67
N GLY A 563 5.31 0.68 51.78
CA GLY A 563 5.70 -0.19 50.67
C GLY A 563 4.55 -1.04 50.13
N PHE A 564 3.80 -1.68 51.02
CA PHE A 564 2.59 -2.44 50.70
C PHE A 564 1.54 -1.55 50.02
N LEU A 565 1.22 -0.39 50.62
CA LEU A 565 0.30 0.60 50.04
C LEU A 565 0.70 0.99 48.61
N HIS A 566 1.98 1.33 48.40
CA HIS A 566 2.50 1.69 47.08
C HIS A 566 2.39 0.53 46.08
N ALA A 567 2.75 -0.69 46.47
CA ALA A 567 2.69 -1.86 45.59
C ALA A 567 1.26 -2.23 45.18
N VAL A 568 0.28 -2.13 46.08
CA VAL A 568 -1.12 -2.52 45.79
C VAL A 568 -1.92 -1.40 45.11
N LEU A 569 -1.79 -0.15 45.55
CA LEU A 569 -2.59 0.97 45.03
C LEU A 569 -2.14 1.41 43.64
N ARG A 570 -0.85 1.26 43.29
CA ARG A 570 -0.34 1.48 41.93
C ARG A 570 -1.09 0.66 40.89
N VAL A 571 -1.45 -0.58 41.22
CA VAL A 571 -2.18 -1.50 40.32
C VAL A 571 -3.59 -0.97 40.01
N LEU A 572 -4.16 -0.10 40.84
CA LEU A 572 -5.44 0.56 40.63
C LEU A 572 -5.30 2.02 40.16
N ASN A 573 -4.15 2.41 39.58
CA ASN A 573 -3.91 3.81 39.18
C ASN A 573 -4.12 4.82 40.33
N VAL A 574 -3.80 4.42 41.58
CA VAL A 574 -3.78 5.27 42.78
C VAL A 574 -2.33 5.43 43.22
N PRO A 575 -1.71 6.60 42.99
CA PRO A 575 -0.30 6.79 43.34
C PRO A 575 -0.12 6.95 44.85
N VAL A 576 1.00 6.39 45.34
CA VAL A 576 1.45 6.57 46.72
C VAL A 576 2.90 7.03 46.66
N GLN A 577 3.19 8.16 47.29
CA GLN A 577 4.52 8.66 47.49
C GLN A 577 4.93 8.37 48.95
N PRO A 578 6.00 7.61 49.20
CA PRO A 578 6.57 7.53 50.53
C PRO A 578 7.15 8.88 50.95
N VAL A 579 7.03 9.20 52.23
CA VAL A 579 7.48 10.45 52.85
C VAL A 579 8.16 10.08 54.16
N TRP A 580 9.33 10.64 54.46
CA TRP A 580 10.16 10.15 55.57
C TRP A 580 10.44 11.24 56.61
N ILE A 581 10.08 10.99 57.87
CA ILE A 581 10.12 11.95 58.98
C ILE A 581 10.68 11.26 60.23
N CYS A 582 11.76 11.80 60.79
CA CYS A 582 12.32 11.39 62.10
C CYS A 582 12.56 9.88 62.29
N GLY A 583 12.89 9.14 61.23
CA GLY A 583 13.09 7.69 61.28
C GLY A 583 11.88 6.86 60.83
N HIS A 584 10.72 7.48 60.63
CA HIS A 584 9.48 6.81 60.23
C HIS A 584 9.09 7.11 58.77
N GLU A 585 8.38 6.17 58.14
CA GLU A 585 7.76 6.35 56.82
C GLU A 585 6.27 6.72 56.97
N LEU A 586 5.84 7.66 56.14
CA LEU A 586 4.49 8.19 55.96
C LEU A 586 4.06 7.91 54.51
N ALA A 587 2.76 7.85 54.26
CA ALA A 587 2.23 7.77 52.89
C ALA A 587 1.58 9.09 52.49
N TYR A 588 2.00 9.66 51.36
CA TYR A 588 1.27 10.74 50.67
C TYR A 588 0.51 10.13 49.49
N PHE A 589 -0.72 10.59 49.27
CA PHE A 589 -1.60 10.18 48.16
C PHE A 589 -1.79 11.38 47.22
N PRO A 590 -0.95 11.56 46.17
CA PRO A 590 -0.89 12.80 45.41
C PRO A 590 -2.17 13.16 44.64
N SER A 591 -3.02 12.17 44.33
CA SER A 591 -4.32 12.41 43.69
C SER A 591 -5.34 13.01 44.66
N GLU A 592 -5.33 12.58 45.92
CA GLU A 592 -6.30 13.03 46.94
C GLU A 592 -5.78 14.20 47.79
N LYS A 593 -4.47 14.47 47.74
CA LYS A 593 -3.74 15.43 48.60
C LYS A 593 -3.86 15.13 50.10
N LEU A 594 -3.90 13.84 50.43
CA LEU A 594 -3.99 13.32 51.79
C LEU A 594 -2.68 12.65 52.20
N TYR A 595 -2.38 12.71 53.49
CA TYR A 595 -1.22 12.07 54.11
C TYR A 595 -1.67 11.12 55.21
N LEU A 596 -1.01 9.98 55.34
CA LEU A 596 -1.01 9.15 56.55
C LEU A 596 0.22 9.54 57.38
N ASP A 597 0.00 10.00 58.62
CA ASP A 597 1.04 10.56 59.50
C ASP A 597 1.97 9.51 60.13
N HIS A 598 1.66 8.22 59.98
CA HIS A 598 2.56 7.10 60.27
C HIS A 598 2.15 5.81 59.55
N GLY A 599 3.08 5.14 58.87
CA GLY A 599 2.78 4.06 57.93
C GLY A 599 2.03 2.83 58.50
N ASP A 600 2.39 2.36 59.69
CA ASP A 600 1.77 1.18 60.33
C ASP A 600 0.57 1.48 61.23
N ASP A 601 0.19 2.74 61.38
CA ASP A 601 -0.96 3.15 62.20
C ASP A 601 -2.29 2.46 61.87
N PRO A 602 -2.66 2.18 60.60
CA PRO A 602 -3.92 1.51 60.29
C PRO A 602 -4.15 0.20 61.05
N TYR A 603 -3.07 -0.50 61.46
CA TYR A 603 -3.12 -1.79 62.14
C TYR A 603 -2.35 -1.83 63.45
N ASN A 604 -1.98 -0.67 64.01
CA ASN A 604 -1.46 -0.58 65.35
C ASN A 604 -2.55 -0.97 66.39
N GLN A 605 -2.15 -1.28 67.63
CA GLN A 605 -3.09 -1.82 68.62
C GLN A 605 -4.17 -0.81 69.03
N VAL A 606 -3.88 0.49 68.97
CA VAL A 606 -4.85 1.56 69.30
C VAL A 606 -5.97 1.57 68.28
N VAL A 607 -5.64 1.65 66.99
CA VAL A 607 -6.62 1.70 65.90
C VAL A 607 -7.41 0.38 65.81
N LYS A 608 -6.76 -0.77 66.00
CA LYS A 608 -7.43 -2.09 66.05
C LYS A 608 -8.47 -2.21 67.17
N ASN A 609 -8.22 -1.61 68.33
CA ASN A 609 -9.13 -1.66 69.47
C ASN A 609 -10.37 -0.75 69.27
N HIS A 610 -10.39 0.12 68.25
CA HIS A 610 -11.45 1.11 68.00
C HIS A 610 -12.11 0.89 66.62
N PRO A 611 -12.71 -0.30 66.35
CA PRO A 611 -13.23 -0.67 65.03
C PRO A 611 -14.39 0.22 64.53
N ALA A 612 -15.11 0.87 65.45
CA ALA A 612 -16.21 1.79 65.12
C ALA A 612 -15.74 3.12 64.50
N SER A 613 -14.47 3.49 64.69
CA SER A 613 -13.88 4.69 64.06
C SER A 613 -13.38 4.33 62.64
N PRO A 614 -13.78 5.08 61.60
CA PRO A 614 -13.29 4.85 60.23
C PRO A 614 -11.77 5.07 60.12
N VAL A 615 -11.05 4.14 59.49
CA VAL A 615 -9.59 4.28 59.26
C VAL A 615 -9.22 5.51 58.42
N LEU A 616 -10.13 6.03 57.60
CA LEU A 616 -9.93 7.28 56.85
C LEU A 616 -9.71 8.49 57.78
N ASN A 617 -10.14 8.44 59.05
CA ASN A 617 -9.86 9.48 60.03
C ASN A 617 -8.37 9.54 60.45
N LEU A 618 -7.55 8.57 60.03
CA LEU A 618 -6.09 8.63 60.15
C LEU A 618 -5.44 9.56 59.12
N LEU A 619 -6.14 9.91 58.05
CA LEU A 619 -5.60 10.79 57.02
C LEU A 619 -5.69 12.25 57.44
N ILE A 620 -4.63 13.00 57.15
CA ILE A 620 -4.54 14.45 57.34
C ILE A 620 -4.44 15.17 55.99
N ASP A 621 -4.91 16.40 55.94
CA ASP A 621 -4.76 17.26 54.76
C ASP A 621 -3.36 17.90 54.69
N GLU A 622 -3.06 18.49 53.53
CA GLU A 622 -1.79 19.17 53.30
C GLU A 622 -1.54 20.31 54.30
N ALA A 623 -2.56 21.07 54.70
CA ALA A 623 -2.40 22.15 55.68
C ALA A 623 -1.98 21.63 57.07
N THR A 624 -2.57 20.53 57.52
CA THR A 624 -2.24 19.85 58.77
C THR A 624 -0.83 19.26 58.70
N TYR A 625 -0.49 18.57 57.60
CA TYR A 625 0.86 18.05 57.37
C TYR A 625 1.91 19.16 57.44
N GLN A 626 1.69 20.27 56.72
CA GLN A 626 2.59 21.43 56.71
C GLN A 626 2.73 22.06 58.10
N SER A 627 1.65 22.13 58.89
CA SER A 627 1.69 22.60 60.28
C SER A 627 2.43 21.66 61.23
N TRP A 628 2.38 20.35 61.00
CA TRP A 628 2.95 19.35 61.91
C TRP A 628 4.43 19.06 61.65
N PHE A 629 4.87 19.22 60.40
CA PHE A 629 6.18 18.72 59.95
C PHE A 629 7.08 19.78 59.26
N THR A 630 6.60 21.01 59.01
CA THR A 630 7.25 21.89 58.01
C THR A 630 7.54 23.38 58.35
N PRO A 631 7.16 24.02 59.49
CA PRO A 631 7.35 25.48 59.62
C PRO A 631 8.79 26.00 59.78
N ASP A 632 9.73 25.22 60.33
CA ASP A 632 11.13 25.67 60.56
C ASP A 632 12.14 24.51 60.58
N LEU A 633 11.99 23.59 59.63
CA LEU A 633 12.86 22.41 59.51
C LEU A 633 13.60 22.41 58.17
N THR A 634 14.85 22.91 58.18
CA THR A 634 15.89 22.27 57.38
C THR A 634 15.91 20.81 57.79
N VAL A 635 15.33 19.93 56.96
CA VAL A 635 14.96 18.55 57.30
C VAL A 635 16.16 17.82 57.89
N ASN A 636 16.27 17.82 59.22
CA ASN A 636 17.36 17.17 59.91
C ASN A 636 17.00 15.71 60.00
N ILE A 637 17.33 15.01 58.91
CA ILE A 637 17.09 13.58 58.71
C ILE A 637 17.63 12.77 59.90
N ASN A 638 18.66 13.26 60.59
CA ASN A 638 19.29 12.59 61.73
C ASN A 638 18.98 13.28 63.07
N GLY A 639 18.08 14.27 63.09
CA GLY A 639 17.79 15.12 64.24
C GLY A 639 16.43 14.81 64.85
N THR A 640 16.42 14.54 66.15
CA THR A 640 15.20 14.45 66.96
C THR A 640 14.56 15.83 67.11
N ASN A 641 13.92 16.36 66.06
CA ASN A 641 12.94 17.41 66.24
C ASN A 641 11.76 16.79 67.00
N ALA A 642 11.74 17.04 68.31
CA ALA A 642 10.77 16.46 69.22
C ALA A 642 9.32 16.83 68.85
N THR A 643 9.09 17.99 68.21
CA THR A 643 7.77 18.41 67.75
C THR A 643 7.30 17.58 66.55
N ALA A 644 8.15 17.40 65.53
CA ALA A 644 7.82 16.55 64.38
C ALA A 644 7.64 15.09 64.80
N LEU A 645 8.55 14.55 65.63
CA LEU A 645 8.45 13.18 66.14
C LEU A 645 7.22 12.98 67.02
N ALA A 646 6.81 13.96 67.83
CA ALA A 646 5.58 13.90 68.63
C ALA A 646 4.28 14.04 67.79
N ASN A 647 4.39 14.43 66.52
CA ASN A 647 3.27 14.42 65.57
C ASN A 647 3.23 13.14 64.72
N VAL A 648 4.25 12.28 64.75
CA VAL A 648 4.22 10.96 64.09
C VAL A 648 3.26 10.05 64.85
N GLY A 649 2.30 9.47 64.13
CA GLY A 649 1.28 8.57 64.69
C GLY A 649 0.28 9.24 65.62
N ARG A 650 0.17 10.57 65.52
CA ARG A 650 -0.71 11.38 66.35
C ARG A 650 -2.18 11.10 66.03
N LYS A 651 -2.52 10.84 64.77
CA LYS A 651 -3.90 10.52 64.38
C LYS A 651 -4.38 9.19 64.95
N ALA A 652 -3.52 8.17 65.08
CA ALA A 652 -3.90 6.97 65.82
C ALA A 652 -4.06 7.22 67.32
N ALA A 653 -3.22 8.08 67.93
CA ALA A 653 -3.38 8.43 69.34
C ALA A 653 -4.73 9.13 69.61
N GLU A 654 -5.24 9.92 68.66
CA GLU A 654 -6.57 10.56 68.71
C GLU A 654 -7.76 9.59 68.60
N PHE A 655 -7.54 8.27 68.43
CA PHE A 655 -8.63 7.27 68.51
C PHE A 655 -8.98 6.88 69.95
N GLN A 656 -8.09 7.14 70.94
CA GLN A 656 -8.27 6.82 72.37
C GLN A 656 -9.33 7.69 73.04
#